data_AF-A0A8S2SBC7-F1
#
_entry.id   AF-A0A8S2SBC7-F1
#
_cell.length_a   1.000
_cell.length_b   1.000
_cell.length_c   1.000
_cell.angle_alpha   90.00
_cell.angle_beta   90.00
_cell.angle_gamma   90.00
#
_symmetry.space_group_name_H-M   'P 1'
#
loop_
_entity.id
_entity.type
_entity.pdbx_description
1 polymer ?
#
loop_
_entity_poly.entity_id
_entity_poly.type
_entity_poly.pdbx_seq_one_letter_code
_entity_poly.pdbx_strand_id
1 'polypeptide(L)'
;AANASEVWFITNGLDAGMPQLIGSAFRDENSLRRADDAWAIQTERPTKKRKTLTLIGIVCDDEIKEFIDFKLTKEQSKEIKVPTRKRDQLSLNSDHTHFIVIREQPIGSSSMNNSENKLIKIDTGDDKLEKLTDSAGSATNKFRDRFEGLLHQETSQAESSQTTTDATEKKRSPWSEDGFPMVCTLVRGTPGTIELLYRKIQQEVPVVILKGTSSAADIIAFAYEEISSKSERENEDSYLKVELARRILEEFPALKDNNVKRNEIRNHVISIVKSADQGKRKFLTFIDVNSATASLNDFHKYILSALLQSQKTVTGSKVNVQLKRNLLLTLDWNLPDLALSEIFQRDDDIKYSIPIELFDKALLGKKLEPFVDLFLDREFVLHRYLKSDKLVSLFNQAKEREFLTTTSLEGILGLTGDEEEMPPHFVERSLNIIVKRLTGISHFFSKHEMDCNAMGIYFGDKSDKGVQRQRIRAEKKALRHLIIYAVLMNRHQLAKILWKRSSEPIPLALICCMMFKKLAPYCHESYQRLLIEKQAKEFSDCALGVLDKSFNEDNTRTFEMLDEKHGDWSHMATVELAYNADNKEFMAHAACQKWVTRQFYGEITPREISWGLFKCPDYLKIICCAIFIFPMWFWINFSPIGQAPPAPKKSNDLPNDGKKALETETKTDGKASTERVSEVNIRQGFIPVLDE
;
A
#
# COMPACT_ATOMS: atom_id res chain seq x y z
N ALA A 1 -1.65 9.82 9.80
CA ALA A 1 -1.45 8.92 10.96
C ALA A 1 -2.70 8.86 11.86
N ALA A 2 -3.06 9.91 12.59
CA ALA A 2 -4.17 9.89 13.57
C ALA A 2 -5.57 9.61 12.99
N ASN A 3 -5.80 9.94 11.72
CA ASN A 3 -7.05 9.62 11.01
C ASN A 3 -7.13 8.14 10.59
N ALA A 4 -5.98 7.47 10.47
CA ALA A 4 -5.87 6.09 10.00
C ALA A 4 -5.81 5.10 11.17
N SER A 5 -5.01 5.39 12.20
CA SER A 5 -4.83 4.57 13.40
C SER A 5 -5.14 5.35 14.67
N GLU A 6 -5.43 4.65 15.76
CA GLU A 6 -5.57 5.28 17.08
C GLU A 6 -4.16 5.63 17.56
N VAL A 7 -3.87 6.93 17.64
CA VAL A 7 -2.55 7.44 18.02
C VAL A 7 -2.74 8.49 19.10
N TRP A 8 -1.94 8.40 20.16
CA TRP A 8 -1.89 9.42 21.20
C TRP A 8 -0.69 10.33 20.99
N PHE A 9 -0.94 11.64 21.06
CA PHE A 9 0.11 12.65 20.96
C PHE A 9 0.40 13.17 22.36
N ILE A 10 1.65 13.05 22.80
CA ILE A 10 2.08 13.46 24.14
C ILE A 10 3.03 14.66 24.00
N THR A 11 2.63 15.78 24.59
CA THR A 11 3.36 17.05 24.59
C THR A 11 3.47 17.60 26.01
N ASN A 12 4.16 18.73 26.21
CA ASN A 12 4.18 19.42 27.50
C ASN A 12 2.96 20.33 27.74
N GLY A 13 1.94 20.34 26.86
CA GLY A 13 0.63 20.96 27.15
C GLY A 13 0.54 22.49 27.21
N LEU A 14 1.67 23.19 27.19
CA LEU A 14 1.74 24.65 27.28
C LEU A 14 1.33 25.32 25.95
N ASP A 15 0.68 26.49 26.01
CA ASP A 15 0.29 27.30 24.84
C ASP A 15 1.47 28.15 24.31
N ALA A 16 2.63 27.51 24.16
CA ALA A 16 3.83 28.13 23.64
C ALA A 16 4.66 27.10 22.85
N GLY A 17 5.32 27.54 21.78
CA GLY A 17 6.21 26.69 20.97
C GLY A 17 5.48 25.57 20.23
N MET A 18 6.07 24.37 20.20
CA MET A 18 5.55 23.23 19.43
C MET A 18 4.14 22.75 19.84
N PRO A 19 3.77 22.64 21.13
CA PRO A 19 2.43 22.24 21.51
C PRO A 19 1.34 23.20 21.04
N GLN A 20 1.63 24.50 20.95
CA GLN A 20 0.69 25.47 20.37
C GLN A 20 0.42 25.15 18.89
N LEU A 21 1.47 24.88 18.11
CA LEU A 21 1.34 24.50 16.70
C LEU A 21 0.59 23.17 16.55
N ILE A 22 0.91 22.16 17.37
CA ILE A 22 0.21 20.87 17.37
C ILE A 22 -1.27 21.05 17.73
N GLY A 23 -1.57 21.85 18.76
CA GLY A 23 -2.95 22.16 19.15
C GLY A 23 -3.74 22.84 18.02
N SER A 24 -3.14 23.83 17.34
CA SER A 24 -3.76 24.48 16.19
C SER A 24 -4.07 23.51 15.05
N ALA A 25 -3.14 22.58 14.73
CA ALA A 25 -3.39 21.54 13.73
C ALA A 25 -4.54 20.59 14.12
N PHE A 26 -4.66 20.25 15.42
CA PHE A 26 -5.79 19.48 15.94
C PHE A 26 -7.11 20.24 15.85
N ARG A 27 -7.10 21.55 16.11
CA ARG A 27 -8.26 22.43 15.97
C ARG A 27 -8.74 22.48 14.53
N ASP A 28 -7.83 22.65 13.58
CA ASP A 28 -8.12 22.72 12.15
C ASP A 28 -8.72 21.39 11.65
N GLU A 29 -8.11 20.25 12.01
CA GLU A 29 -8.63 18.92 11.67
C GLU A 29 -10.00 18.66 12.32
N ASN A 30 -10.20 19.02 13.59
CA ASN A 30 -11.51 18.89 14.24
C ASN A 30 -12.58 19.78 13.57
N SER A 31 -12.20 20.95 13.08
CA SER A 31 -13.09 21.84 12.35
C SER A 31 -13.50 21.25 10.99
N LEU A 32 -12.54 20.67 10.25
CA LEU A 32 -12.80 19.92 9.02
C LEU A 32 -13.73 18.74 9.27
N ARG A 33 -13.49 17.98 10.34
CA ARG A 33 -14.35 16.85 10.71
C ARG A 33 -15.80 17.28 10.95
N ARG A 34 -16.00 18.36 11.72
CA ARG A 34 -17.33 18.93 11.98
C ARG A 34 -18.01 19.44 10.70
N ALA A 35 -17.28 20.09 9.81
CA ALA A 35 -17.81 20.56 8.54
C ALA A 35 -18.27 19.39 7.65
N ASP A 36 -17.46 18.33 7.56
CA ASP A 36 -17.81 17.11 6.84
C ASP A 36 -19.04 16.42 7.44
N ASP A 37 -19.14 16.36 8.77
CA ASP A 37 -20.28 15.73 9.45
C ASP A 37 -21.56 16.55 9.23
N ALA A 38 -21.47 17.89 9.30
CA ALA A 38 -22.57 18.78 8.97
C ALA A 38 -23.03 18.62 7.52
N TRP A 39 -22.08 18.50 6.58
CA TRP A 39 -22.39 18.26 5.17
C TRP A 39 -23.04 16.89 4.93
N ALA A 40 -22.56 15.85 5.62
CA ALA A 40 -23.17 14.51 5.55
C ALA A 40 -24.61 14.53 6.04
N ILE A 41 -24.89 15.21 7.16
CA ILE A 41 -26.24 15.39 7.70
C ILE A 41 -27.12 16.15 6.70
N GLN A 42 -26.62 17.24 6.10
CA GLN A 42 -27.37 18.02 5.10
C GLN A 42 -27.69 17.25 3.82
N THR A 43 -26.85 16.27 3.46
CA THR A 43 -27.00 15.48 2.23
C THR A 43 -27.63 14.10 2.48
N GLU A 44 -28.15 13.85 3.68
CA GLU A 44 -28.70 12.55 4.12
C GLU A 44 -27.73 11.39 3.91
N ARG A 45 -26.41 11.68 3.93
CA ARG A 45 -25.36 10.67 3.80
C ARG A 45 -24.98 10.12 5.17
N PRO A 46 -24.66 8.82 5.26
CA PRO A 46 -24.19 8.24 6.51
C PRO A 46 -22.90 8.94 6.97
N THR A 47 -22.90 9.42 8.21
CA THR A 47 -21.71 10.02 8.84
C THR A 47 -20.60 8.98 8.96
N LYS A 48 -19.37 9.36 8.60
CA LYS A 48 -18.22 8.45 8.68
C LYS A 48 -17.87 8.20 10.15
N LYS A 49 -17.83 6.92 10.57
CA LYS A 49 -17.26 6.56 11.88
C LYS A 49 -15.77 6.90 11.89
N ARG A 50 -15.37 7.92 12.65
CA ARG A 50 -13.97 8.37 12.77
C ARG A 50 -13.39 8.01 14.14
N LYS A 51 -12.07 7.81 14.17
CA LYS A 51 -11.31 7.60 15.41
C LYS A 51 -11.20 8.90 16.19
N THR A 52 -11.21 8.81 17.52
CA THR A 52 -11.02 9.96 18.41
C THR A 52 -9.57 10.46 18.31
N LEU A 53 -9.41 11.78 18.26
CA LEU A 53 -8.10 12.40 18.29
C LEU A 53 -7.71 12.66 19.74
N THR A 54 -6.61 12.08 20.21
CA THR A 54 -6.16 12.21 21.60
C THR A 54 -4.84 12.97 21.66
N LEU A 55 -4.89 14.15 22.27
CA LEU A 55 -3.74 15.02 22.54
C LEU A 55 -3.62 15.24 24.06
N ILE A 56 -2.53 14.74 24.65
CA ILE A 56 -2.25 14.74 26.08
C ILE A 56 -1.13 15.75 26.38
N GLY A 57 -1.37 16.64 27.34
CA GLY A 57 -0.39 17.59 27.85
C GLY A 57 0.10 17.18 29.24
N ILE A 58 1.41 16.96 29.41
CA ILE A 58 2.02 16.71 30.72
C ILE A 58 2.71 17.99 31.19
N VAL A 59 2.22 18.60 32.27
CA VAL A 59 2.66 19.93 32.71
C VAL A 59 3.02 19.91 34.20
N CYS A 60 3.99 20.72 34.63
CA CYS A 60 4.26 20.92 36.05
C CYS A 60 3.25 21.89 36.69
N ASP A 61 2.80 21.60 37.90
CA ASP A 61 1.94 22.50 38.67
C ASP A 61 2.62 23.85 38.89
N ASP A 62 3.93 23.87 39.17
CA ASP A 62 4.72 25.09 39.33
C ASP A 62 4.67 26.04 38.13
N GLU A 63 4.55 25.50 36.92
CA GLU A 63 4.48 26.28 35.67
C GLU A 63 3.10 26.92 35.47
N ILE A 64 2.06 26.44 36.19
CA ILE A 64 0.66 26.87 36.02
C ILE A 64 0.08 27.45 37.33
N LYS A 65 0.85 27.43 38.44
CA LYS A 65 0.41 27.82 39.80
C LYS A 65 -0.18 29.23 39.88
N GLU A 66 0.27 30.16 39.03
CA GLU A 66 -0.28 31.52 38.96
C GLU A 66 -1.66 31.60 38.29
N PHE A 67 -2.08 30.55 37.59
CA PHE A 67 -3.22 30.59 36.67
C PHE A 67 -4.40 29.71 37.10
N ILE A 68 -4.15 28.55 37.74
CA ILE A 68 -5.22 27.60 38.10
C ILE A 68 -5.00 27.07 39.52
N ASP A 69 -5.84 27.49 40.47
CA ASP A 69 -5.97 26.77 41.75
C ASP A 69 -6.77 25.48 41.51
N PHE A 70 -6.06 24.36 41.41
CA PHE A 70 -6.63 23.02 41.20
C PHE A 70 -7.19 22.39 42.50
N LYS A 71 -7.78 23.19 43.40
CA LYS A 71 -8.69 22.70 44.46
C LYS A 71 -10.01 22.25 43.84
N LEU A 72 -9.99 21.12 43.14
CA LEU A 72 -11.19 20.46 42.64
C LEU A 72 -11.67 19.43 43.67
N THR A 73 -12.84 19.66 44.26
CA THR A 73 -13.65 18.58 44.83
C THR A 73 -14.22 17.74 43.68
N LYS A 74 -14.38 16.43 43.91
CA LYS A 74 -14.41 15.36 42.89
C LYS A 74 -15.43 15.46 41.73
N GLU A 75 -16.34 16.43 41.68
CA GLU A 75 -17.47 16.40 40.72
C GLU A 75 -17.94 17.78 40.21
N GLN A 76 -17.04 18.76 39.98
CA GLN A 76 -17.44 20.06 39.43
C GLN A 76 -16.80 20.33 38.07
N SER A 77 -17.62 20.67 37.07
CA SER A 77 -17.16 21.28 35.82
C SER A 77 -16.64 22.68 36.13
N LYS A 78 -15.36 22.94 35.79
CA LYS A 78 -14.71 24.22 36.00
C LYS A 78 -14.36 24.82 34.65
N GLU A 79 -15.01 25.93 34.31
CA GLU A 79 -14.62 26.72 33.15
C GLU A 79 -13.40 27.57 33.53
N ILE A 80 -12.30 27.39 32.81
CA ILE A 80 -11.05 28.09 33.06
C ILE A 80 -10.86 29.12 31.94
N LYS A 81 -10.96 30.41 32.29
CA LYS A 81 -10.72 31.49 31.33
C LYS A 81 -9.22 31.66 31.11
N VAL A 82 -8.73 31.21 29.96
CA VAL A 82 -7.34 31.42 29.54
C VAL A 82 -7.11 32.91 29.25
N PRO A 83 -6.18 33.60 29.95
CA PRO A 83 -5.93 35.01 29.77
C PRO A 83 -5.33 35.27 28.39
N THR A 84 -5.77 36.34 27.76
CA THR A 84 -5.16 36.86 26.54
C THR A 84 -3.72 37.32 26.86
N ARG A 85 -2.74 36.53 26.40
CA ARG A 85 -1.27 36.74 26.44
C ARG A 85 -0.81 37.98 27.22
N LYS A 86 -0.43 37.80 28.49
CA LYS A 86 0.59 38.65 29.12
C LYS A 86 1.95 38.14 28.67
N ARG A 87 2.90 39.03 28.36
CA ARG A 87 4.21 38.72 27.75
C ARG A 87 5.05 37.69 28.52
N ASP A 88 4.75 37.45 29.80
CA ASP A 88 5.62 36.69 30.71
C ASP A 88 4.95 35.46 31.36
N GLN A 89 3.71 35.07 30.96
CA GLN A 89 2.98 33.97 31.59
C GLN A 89 2.68 32.84 30.60
N LEU A 90 3.07 31.61 30.96
CA LEU A 90 2.77 30.37 30.22
C LEU A 90 1.36 29.89 30.60
N SER A 91 0.48 29.74 29.61
CA SER A 91 -0.88 29.21 29.80
C SER A 91 -1.01 27.78 29.27
N LEU A 92 -2.08 27.08 29.66
CA LEU A 92 -2.45 25.79 29.07
C LEU A 92 -3.04 25.98 27.66
N ASN A 93 -2.72 25.06 26.76
CA ASN A 93 -3.30 25.07 25.41
C ASN A 93 -4.73 24.49 25.42
N SER A 94 -5.71 25.27 25.01
CA SER A 94 -7.13 24.87 24.98
C SER A 94 -7.45 23.72 24.01
N ASP A 95 -6.59 23.45 23.04
CA ASP A 95 -6.82 22.43 22.00
C ASP A 95 -6.44 21.02 22.45
N HIS A 96 -5.82 20.86 23.63
CA HIS A 96 -5.51 19.56 24.20
C HIS A 96 -6.77 18.89 24.75
N THR A 97 -6.84 17.57 24.56
CA THR A 97 -7.98 16.77 25.05
C THR A 97 -7.86 16.42 26.53
N HIS A 98 -6.63 16.19 27.01
CA HIS A 98 -6.36 15.74 28.37
C HIS A 98 -5.11 16.44 28.91
N PHE A 99 -5.10 16.70 30.21
CA PHE A 99 -3.96 17.25 30.93
C PHE A 99 -3.58 16.36 32.11
N ILE A 100 -2.28 16.09 32.26
CA ILE A 100 -1.68 15.45 33.42
C ILE A 100 -0.83 16.51 34.12
N VAL A 101 -1.27 16.96 35.30
CA VAL A 101 -0.59 18.01 36.07
C VAL A 101 0.22 17.34 37.19
N ILE A 102 1.52 17.60 37.21
CA ILE A 102 2.46 17.01 38.16
C ILE A 102 2.72 18.00 39.28
N ARG A 103 2.37 17.61 40.51
CA ARG A 103 2.70 18.39 41.72
C ARG A 103 3.96 17.84 42.36
N GLU A 104 5.04 18.61 42.35
CA GLU A 104 6.15 18.35 43.25
C GLU A 104 5.75 18.78 44.67
N GLN A 105 5.73 17.83 45.61
CA GLN A 105 5.71 18.18 47.02
C GLN A 105 7.14 18.55 47.41
N PRO A 106 7.39 19.77 47.96
CA PRO A 106 8.71 20.13 48.42
C PRO A 106 9.16 19.15 49.51
N ILE A 107 10.30 18.50 49.27
CA ILE A 107 10.94 17.59 50.22
C ILE A 107 11.42 18.45 51.40
N GLY A 108 10.60 18.59 52.43
CA GLY A 108 10.91 19.47 53.56
C GLY A 108 9.73 19.79 54.46
N SER A 109 8.94 18.80 54.87
CA SER A 109 8.08 18.93 56.06
C SER A 109 8.46 17.89 57.12
N SER A 110 9.75 17.84 57.45
CA SER A 110 10.18 17.46 58.79
C SER A 110 10.84 18.69 59.42
N SER A 111 10.11 19.33 60.34
CA SER A 111 10.60 20.13 61.46
C SER A 111 12.06 20.60 61.41
N MET A 112 12.29 21.90 61.18
CA MET A 112 12.98 22.77 62.15
C MET A 112 13.12 24.20 61.61
N ASN A 113 12.87 25.15 62.50
CA ASN A 113 13.13 26.58 62.34
C ASN A 113 14.57 26.84 61.88
N ASN A 114 14.74 27.66 60.85
CA ASN A 114 15.58 28.85 60.95
C ASN A 114 15.28 29.80 59.80
N SER A 115 14.78 30.97 60.18
CA SER A 115 14.86 32.20 59.40
C SER A 115 16.32 32.50 59.07
N GLU A 116 16.62 32.76 57.80
CA GLU A 116 17.49 33.87 57.44
C GLU A 116 17.34 34.26 55.96
N ASN A 117 17.25 35.57 55.77
CA ASN A 117 17.01 36.33 54.55
C ASN A 117 17.91 35.96 53.36
N LYS A 118 17.35 36.06 52.14
CA LYS A 118 17.92 36.97 51.13
C LYS A 118 16.90 37.35 50.05
N LEU A 119 16.39 38.57 50.19
CA LEU A 119 15.96 39.38 49.04
C LEU A 119 17.11 39.45 48.03
N ILE A 120 16.86 39.03 46.80
CA ILE A 120 17.65 39.43 45.64
C ILE A 120 16.67 40.10 44.67
N LYS A 121 16.68 41.44 44.68
CA LYS A 121 16.20 42.26 43.56
C LYS A 121 17.13 41.98 42.37
N ILE A 122 16.61 41.38 41.31
CA ILE A 122 17.21 41.50 39.98
C ILE A 122 16.08 41.78 38.99
N ASP A 123 16.12 42.99 38.46
CA ASP A 123 15.44 43.44 37.25
C ASP A 123 16.35 43.13 36.04
N THR A 124 15.75 43.14 34.85
CA THR A 124 16.27 42.87 33.48
C THR A 124 16.25 41.42 32.96
N GLY A 125 15.30 41.18 32.04
CA GLY A 125 15.54 40.68 30.68
C GLY A 125 15.88 39.20 30.47
N ASP A 126 14.93 38.45 29.90
CA ASP A 126 15.06 37.22 29.10
C ASP A 126 15.70 35.94 29.70
N ASP A 127 16.48 36.01 30.79
CA ASP A 127 17.17 34.84 31.38
C ASP A 127 16.29 33.94 32.28
N LYS A 128 15.04 34.35 32.57
CA LYS A 128 14.15 33.64 33.52
C LYS A 128 13.43 32.44 32.91
N LEU A 129 13.18 32.41 31.61
CA LEU A 129 12.43 31.32 30.97
C LEU A 129 13.26 30.01 30.93
N GLU A 130 14.59 30.12 30.85
CA GLU A 130 15.51 28.97 30.82
C GLU A 130 15.85 28.41 32.20
N LYS A 131 15.89 29.25 33.25
CA LYS A 131 16.22 28.77 34.61
C LYS A 131 15.03 28.14 35.36
N LEU A 132 13.80 28.54 35.04
CA LEU A 132 12.58 27.90 35.56
C LEU A 132 12.30 26.54 34.92
N THR A 133 12.70 26.33 33.67
CA THR A 133 12.51 25.08 32.93
C THR A 133 13.54 23.99 33.32
N ASP A 134 14.72 24.37 33.82
CA ASP A 134 15.77 23.44 34.20
C ASP A 134 15.50 22.66 35.51
N SER A 135 14.81 23.24 36.51
CA SER A 135 14.50 22.52 37.77
C SER A 135 13.17 21.77 37.72
N ALA A 136 12.11 22.39 37.18
CA ALA A 136 10.79 21.78 37.01
C ALA A 136 10.75 20.73 35.86
N GLY A 137 11.69 20.83 34.91
CA GLY A 137 11.88 19.84 33.84
C GLY A 137 12.31 18.46 34.35
N SER A 138 12.88 18.35 35.56
CA SER A 138 13.41 17.08 36.07
C SER A 138 12.31 16.10 36.48
N ALA A 139 11.32 16.52 37.29
CA ALA A 139 10.25 15.60 37.69
C ALA A 139 9.24 15.35 36.59
N THR A 140 8.95 16.35 35.74
CA THR A 140 8.09 16.18 34.57
C THR A 140 8.66 15.15 33.60
N ASN A 141 9.97 15.22 33.30
CA ASN A 141 10.65 14.22 32.48
C ASN A 141 10.71 12.84 33.15
N LYS A 142 10.95 12.76 34.47
CA LYS A 142 10.93 11.47 35.21
C LYS A 142 9.54 10.83 35.22
N PHE A 143 8.49 11.61 35.44
CA PHE A 143 7.12 11.11 35.37
C PHE A 143 6.80 10.65 33.96
N ARG A 144 7.14 11.46 32.94
CA ARG A 144 6.95 11.11 31.54
C ARG A 144 7.63 9.79 31.19
N ASP A 145 8.88 9.61 31.60
CA ASP A 145 9.62 8.35 31.42
C ASP A 145 8.92 7.16 32.09
N ARG A 146 8.35 7.36 33.29
CA ARG A 146 7.61 6.31 34.01
C ARG A 146 6.26 6.01 33.36
N PHE A 147 5.51 7.04 32.97
CA PHE A 147 4.21 6.92 32.30
C PHE A 147 4.36 6.20 30.97
N GLU A 148 5.33 6.62 30.15
CA GLU A 148 5.66 5.96 28.89
C GLU A 148 6.16 4.52 29.14
N GLY A 149 6.92 4.28 30.21
CA GLY A 149 7.30 2.94 30.65
C GLY A 149 6.12 2.03 31.05
N LEU A 150 5.06 2.58 31.65
CA LEU A 150 3.84 1.85 32.02
C LEU A 150 3.00 1.48 30.79
N LEU A 151 2.97 2.33 29.77
CA LEU A 151 2.35 2.01 28.47
C LEU A 151 3.01 0.80 27.78
N HIS A 152 4.20 0.38 28.23
CA HIS A 152 4.86 -0.83 27.78
C HIS A 152 4.57 -2.07 28.65
N GLN A 153 3.89 -1.92 29.80
CA GLN A 153 3.63 -2.98 30.78
C GLN A 153 2.16 -3.43 30.86
N GLU A 154 1.18 -2.57 30.58
CA GLU A 154 -0.23 -2.90 30.77
C GLU A 154 -0.88 -3.54 29.53
N THR A 155 -1.01 -4.87 29.53
CA THR A 155 -2.29 -5.59 29.28
C THR A 155 -2.14 -7.07 29.64
N SER A 156 -2.20 -7.39 30.94
CA SER A 156 -2.54 -8.75 31.41
C SER A 156 -3.09 -8.79 32.85
N GLN A 157 -3.33 -7.65 33.50
CA GLN A 157 -3.86 -7.62 34.89
C GLN A 157 -5.28 -7.06 35.04
N ALA A 158 -6.04 -6.94 33.95
CA ALA A 158 -7.47 -6.64 34.06
C ALA A 158 -8.33 -7.89 34.35
N GLU A 159 -7.81 -9.12 34.18
CA GLU A 159 -8.54 -10.36 34.48
C GLU A 159 -7.62 -11.45 35.06
N SER A 160 -7.16 -11.27 36.30
CA SER A 160 -6.98 -12.38 37.27
C SER A 160 -6.19 -11.87 38.48
N SER A 161 -6.89 -11.67 39.59
CA SER A 161 -6.27 -11.62 40.90
C SER A 161 -5.77 -13.01 41.26
N GLN A 162 -4.45 -13.24 41.29
CA GLN A 162 -3.77 -14.09 42.28
C GLN A 162 -2.24 -14.12 42.08
N THR A 163 -1.54 -13.66 43.13
CA THR A 163 -0.25 -14.13 43.66
C THR A 163 0.88 -14.50 42.68
N THR A 164 1.97 -13.74 42.70
CA THR A 164 3.24 -14.15 43.33
C THR A 164 4.28 -13.03 43.23
N THR A 165 4.97 -12.82 44.34
CA THR A 165 6.06 -11.86 44.55
C THR A 165 7.36 -12.40 43.94
N ASP A 166 7.91 -11.69 42.95
CA ASP A 166 9.36 -11.57 42.73
C ASP A 166 9.63 -10.48 41.67
N ALA A 167 9.81 -9.25 42.15
CA ALA A 167 10.08 -8.08 41.34
C ALA A 167 11.57 -7.97 41.01
N THR A 168 11.96 -8.51 39.85
CA THR A 168 13.08 -7.92 39.09
C THR A 168 12.47 -7.13 37.94
N GLU A 169 12.49 -5.79 38.05
CA GLU A 169 12.04 -4.84 37.03
C GLU A 169 12.90 -4.97 35.76
N LYS A 170 12.63 -6.00 34.94
CA LYS A 170 13.16 -6.06 33.58
C LYS A 170 12.43 -5.01 32.74
N LYS A 171 13.13 -3.93 32.40
CA LYS A 171 12.71 -2.94 31.39
C LYS A 171 12.28 -3.70 30.11
N ARG A 172 10.98 -3.75 29.85
CA ARG A 172 10.43 -4.37 28.63
C ARG A 172 10.59 -3.39 27.47
N SER A 173 11.02 -3.89 26.32
CA SER A 173 11.14 -3.08 25.10
C SER A 173 9.77 -2.59 24.62
N PRO A 174 9.68 -1.47 23.88
CA PRO A 174 8.45 -0.96 23.24
C PRO A 174 7.73 -1.94 22.29
N TRP A 175 8.34 -3.10 22.07
CA TRP A 175 7.94 -4.13 21.12
C TRP A 175 7.48 -5.44 21.77
N SER A 176 7.15 -5.44 23.07
CA SER A 176 6.45 -6.59 23.68
C SER A 176 5.12 -6.87 22.94
N GLU A 177 4.64 -8.12 23.01
CA GLU A 177 3.39 -8.55 22.37
C GLU A 177 2.18 -7.68 22.76
N ASP A 178 2.26 -7.08 23.95
CA ASP A 178 1.27 -6.22 24.59
C ASP A 178 1.65 -4.71 24.62
N GLY A 179 2.79 -4.34 24.03
CA GLY A 179 3.32 -2.97 24.13
C GLY A 179 2.88 -2.05 22.99
N PHE A 180 2.52 -0.80 23.33
CA PHE A 180 2.25 0.23 22.33
C PHE A 180 3.55 0.71 21.66
N PRO A 181 3.64 0.70 20.31
CA PRO A 181 4.79 1.24 19.60
C PRO A 181 4.87 2.76 19.77
N MET A 182 6.05 3.27 20.12
CA MET A 182 6.28 4.69 20.38
C MET A 182 7.32 5.27 19.42
N VAL A 183 7.11 6.52 19.00
CA VAL A 183 8.06 7.30 18.20
C VAL A 183 8.22 8.67 18.81
N CYS A 184 9.45 9.15 18.89
CA CYS A 184 9.74 10.54 19.22
C CYS A 184 9.96 11.34 17.94
N THR A 185 9.50 12.59 17.90
CA THR A 185 9.80 13.51 16.81
C THR A 185 10.50 14.75 17.35
N LEU A 186 11.68 15.04 16.83
CA LEU A 186 12.45 16.24 17.14
C LEU A 186 12.34 17.24 15.97
N VAL A 187 11.63 18.34 16.21
CA VAL A 187 11.53 19.45 15.26
C VAL A 187 12.58 20.50 15.57
N ARG A 188 12.61 21.00 16.81
CA ARG A 188 13.66 21.87 17.37
C ARG A 188 13.93 21.38 18.80
N GLY A 189 15.02 21.79 19.44
CA GLY A 189 15.27 21.35 20.80
C GLY A 189 16.25 22.22 21.58
N THR A 190 15.99 22.33 22.88
CA THR A 190 16.87 22.94 23.88
C THR A 190 17.90 21.92 24.39
N PRO A 191 18.88 22.33 25.21
CA PRO A 191 19.80 21.41 25.88
C PRO A 191 19.09 20.28 26.65
N GLY A 192 18.01 20.59 27.37
CA GLY A 192 17.19 19.57 28.06
C GLY A 192 16.49 18.60 27.12
N THR A 193 16.23 19.01 25.86
CA THR A 193 15.67 18.11 24.84
C THR A 193 16.69 17.05 24.40
N ILE A 194 17.98 17.39 24.35
CA ILE A 194 19.07 16.45 24.04
C ILE A 194 19.20 15.41 25.16
N GLU A 195 19.09 15.84 26.41
CA GLU A 195 19.11 14.92 27.56
C GLU A 195 17.91 13.96 27.54
N LEU A 196 16.71 14.47 27.27
CA LEU A 196 15.51 13.65 27.11
C LEU A 196 15.68 12.63 25.97
N LEU A 197 16.21 13.07 24.83
CA LEU A 197 16.43 12.22 23.67
C LEU A 197 17.44 11.11 23.96
N TYR A 198 18.52 11.42 24.68
CA TYR A 198 19.48 10.42 25.14
C TYR A 198 18.79 9.32 25.95
N ARG A 199 17.92 9.68 26.90
CA ARG A 199 17.14 8.70 27.69
C ARG A 199 16.21 7.87 26.82
N LYS A 200 15.54 8.48 25.82
CA LYS A 200 14.63 7.77 24.90
C LYS A 200 15.34 6.73 24.05
N ILE A 201 16.53 7.04 23.56
CA ILE A 201 17.33 6.07 22.78
C ILE A 201 17.82 4.92 23.67
N GLN A 202 18.17 5.19 24.93
CA GLN A 202 18.48 4.13 25.90
C GLN A 202 17.27 3.23 26.22
N GLN A 203 16.04 3.72 25.98
CA GLN A 203 14.79 2.95 26.08
C GLN A 203 14.43 2.23 24.77
N GLU A 204 15.31 2.24 23.75
CA GLU A 204 15.07 1.70 22.40
C GLU A 204 13.87 2.36 21.68
N VAL A 205 13.56 3.63 21.96
CA VAL A 205 12.52 4.38 21.26
C VAL A 205 13.10 5.04 20.00
N PRO A 206 12.55 4.77 18.79
CA PRO A 206 12.99 5.44 17.56
C PRO A 206 12.63 6.93 17.54
N VAL A 207 13.48 7.71 16.86
CA VAL A 207 13.42 9.16 16.83
C VAL A 207 13.52 9.65 15.38
N VAL A 208 12.53 10.44 14.97
CA VAL A 208 12.51 11.16 13.69
C VAL A 208 13.00 12.58 13.92
N ILE A 209 14.06 12.99 13.22
CA ILE A 209 14.69 14.31 13.36
C ILE A 209 14.49 15.11 12.08
N LEU A 210 13.96 16.33 12.20
CA LEU A 210 13.86 17.27 11.08
C LEU A 210 15.15 18.10 11.01
N LYS A 211 15.96 17.87 9.97
CA LYS A 211 17.16 18.65 9.67
C LYS A 211 16.78 19.93 8.91
N GLY A 212 17.49 21.02 9.19
CA GLY A 212 17.27 22.35 8.61
C GLY A 212 16.43 23.28 9.48
N THR A 213 16.07 22.85 10.70
CA THR A 213 15.23 23.61 11.65
C THR A 213 16.02 24.32 12.74
N SER A 214 17.36 24.24 12.69
CA SER A 214 18.32 24.79 13.65
C SER A 214 18.27 24.17 15.05
N SER A 215 19.21 24.56 15.93
CA SER A 215 19.31 24.13 17.32
C SER A 215 19.69 22.65 17.51
N ALA A 216 19.11 21.93 18.47
CA ALA A 216 19.49 20.55 18.77
C ALA A 216 19.38 19.58 17.57
N ALA A 217 18.41 19.78 16.68
CA ALA A 217 18.16 18.89 15.55
C ALA A 217 19.34 18.87 14.57
N ASP A 218 19.87 20.05 14.22
CA ASP A 218 20.99 20.19 13.28
C ASP A 218 22.33 19.79 13.89
N ILE A 219 22.50 19.97 15.22
CA ILE A 219 23.69 19.48 15.93
C ILE A 219 23.75 17.95 15.86
N ILE A 220 22.63 17.27 16.08
CA ILE A 220 22.56 15.80 16.03
C ILE A 220 22.68 15.30 14.59
N ALA A 221 22.01 15.95 13.64
CA ALA A 221 22.12 15.60 12.22
C ALA A 221 23.57 15.70 11.72
N PHE A 222 24.26 16.79 12.06
CA PHE A 222 25.67 16.95 11.75
C PHE A 222 26.55 15.87 12.39
N ALA A 223 26.34 15.59 13.68
CA ALA A 223 27.08 14.55 14.37
C ALA A 223 26.89 13.17 13.72
N TYR A 224 25.66 12.86 13.29
CA TYR A 224 25.32 11.61 12.61
C TYR A 224 25.96 11.49 11.23
N GLU A 225 25.93 12.55 10.42
CA GLU A 225 26.55 12.59 9.09
C GLU A 225 28.07 12.44 9.16
N GLU A 226 28.71 13.09 10.12
CA GLU A 226 30.16 13.02 10.32
C GLU A 226 30.62 11.63 10.77
N ILE A 227 29.84 10.95 11.63
CA ILE A 227 30.14 9.58 12.06
C ILE A 227 29.83 8.56 10.95
N SER A 228 28.77 8.79 10.17
CA SER A 228 28.35 7.87 9.10
C SER A 228 29.24 7.95 7.85
N SER A 229 29.85 9.10 7.56
CA SER A 229 30.62 9.33 6.32
C SER A 229 32.12 9.05 6.43
N LYS A 230 32.67 8.86 7.64
CA LYS A 230 34.13 8.87 7.88
C LYS A 230 34.66 7.69 8.71
N SER A 231 33.99 6.54 8.68
CA SER A 231 34.23 5.32 9.48
C SER A 231 35.61 4.64 9.36
N GLU A 232 36.68 5.33 8.95
CA GLU A 232 38.03 4.79 8.73
C GLU A 232 39.18 5.63 9.33
N ARG A 233 38.94 6.66 10.17
CA ARG A 233 40.06 7.49 10.69
C ARG A 233 40.13 7.49 12.22
N GLU A 234 41.20 6.88 12.75
CA GLU A 234 41.49 6.70 14.19
C GLU A 234 41.51 7.99 15.06
N ASN A 235 41.40 9.20 14.48
CA ASN A 235 41.35 10.50 15.17
C ASN A 235 39.94 11.14 15.22
N GLU A 236 38.88 10.38 14.94
CA GLU A 236 37.45 10.79 14.90
C GLU A 236 36.97 11.58 16.13
N ASP A 237 37.38 11.15 17.32
CA ASP A 237 36.78 11.58 18.59
C ASP A 237 37.21 13.00 19.01
N SER A 238 38.36 13.50 18.52
CA SER A 238 38.89 14.82 18.92
C SER A 238 38.33 15.95 18.06
N TYR A 239 38.30 15.78 16.73
CA TYR A 239 37.74 16.76 15.79
C TYR A 239 36.25 16.98 16.03
N LEU A 240 35.48 15.88 16.14
CA LEU A 240 34.04 15.95 16.40
C LEU A 240 33.75 16.68 17.71
N LYS A 241 34.56 16.46 18.76
CA LYS A 241 34.37 17.13 20.06
C LYS A 241 34.60 18.63 20.00
N VAL A 242 35.51 19.11 19.15
CA VAL A 242 35.81 20.54 18.97
C VAL A 242 34.68 21.20 18.16
N GLU A 243 34.28 20.59 17.06
CA GLU A 243 33.25 21.15 16.18
C GLU A 243 31.86 21.12 16.81
N LEU A 244 31.52 20.06 17.55
CA LEU A 244 30.29 20.03 18.35
C LEU A 244 30.29 21.10 19.44
N ALA A 245 31.42 21.32 20.12
CA ALA A 245 31.50 22.38 21.12
C ALA A 245 31.30 23.78 20.50
N ARG A 246 31.82 24.02 19.30
CA ARG A 246 31.61 25.25 18.54
C ARG A 246 30.12 25.44 18.19
N ARG A 247 29.48 24.45 17.57
CA ARG A 247 28.06 24.54 17.17
C ARG A 247 27.10 24.62 18.36
N ILE A 248 27.39 23.93 19.46
CA ILE A 248 26.63 24.05 20.71
C ILE A 248 26.69 25.48 21.25
N LEU A 249 27.83 26.17 21.15
CA LEU A 249 27.96 27.56 21.60
C LEU A 249 27.27 28.58 20.67
N GLU A 250 27.20 28.27 19.38
CA GLU A 250 26.49 29.09 18.39
C GLU A 250 24.98 29.02 18.58
N GLU A 251 24.45 27.81 18.77
CA GLU A 251 23.01 27.58 18.92
C GLU A 251 22.50 27.81 20.35
N PHE A 252 23.35 27.66 21.38
CA PHE A 252 22.99 27.85 22.78
C PHE A 252 23.93 28.84 23.50
N PRO A 253 23.74 30.16 23.30
CA PRO A 253 24.59 31.19 23.91
C PRO A 253 24.58 31.18 25.44
N ALA A 254 23.47 30.75 26.06
CA ALA A 254 23.31 30.67 27.52
C ALA A 254 24.25 29.66 28.20
N LEU A 255 24.87 28.75 27.44
CA LEU A 255 25.82 27.76 27.96
C LEU A 255 27.28 28.23 27.94
N LYS A 256 27.57 29.48 27.55
CA LYS A 256 28.94 30.03 27.51
C LYS A 256 29.64 29.94 28.86
N ASP A 257 28.92 30.20 29.96
CA ASP A 257 29.50 30.26 31.31
C ASP A 257 29.56 28.88 32.00
N ASN A 258 28.85 27.87 31.49
CA ASN A 258 28.72 26.56 32.13
C ASN A 258 29.42 25.44 31.34
N ASN A 259 30.75 25.38 31.47
CA ASN A 259 31.59 24.40 30.78
C ASN A 259 31.23 22.93 31.10
N VAL A 260 30.70 22.65 32.29
CA VAL A 260 30.32 21.29 32.72
C VAL A 260 29.10 20.82 31.93
N LYS A 261 27.99 21.58 31.96
CA LYS A 261 26.77 21.27 31.20
C LYS A 261 27.07 21.13 29.70
N ARG A 262 27.92 22.00 29.14
CA ARG A 262 28.31 21.93 27.72
C ARG A 262 29.00 20.60 27.37
N ASN A 263 29.94 20.17 28.21
CA ASN A 263 30.63 18.90 28.01
C ASN A 263 29.70 17.70 28.17
N GLU A 264 28.76 17.75 29.10
CA GLU A 264 27.72 16.73 29.28
C GLU A 264 26.84 16.63 28.03
N ILE A 265 26.27 17.73 27.54
CA ILE A 265 25.42 17.75 26.34
C ILE A 265 26.17 17.18 25.14
N ARG A 266 27.42 17.59 24.94
CA ARG A 266 28.27 17.04 23.87
C ARG A 266 28.43 15.53 23.99
N ASN A 267 28.69 15.01 25.19
CA ASN A 267 28.81 13.57 25.43
C ASN A 267 27.48 12.85 25.17
N HIS A 268 26.35 13.45 25.54
CA HIS A 268 25.02 12.93 25.22
C HIS A 268 24.80 12.84 23.70
N VAL A 269 25.13 13.88 22.92
CA VAL A 269 25.02 13.86 21.45
C VAL A 269 25.87 12.74 20.85
N ILE A 270 27.13 12.60 21.29
CA ILE A 270 28.01 11.54 20.81
C ILE A 270 27.43 10.16 21.14
N SER A 271 26.91 9.98 22.37
CA SER A 271 26.31 8.70 22.75
C SER A 271 25.00 8.41 22.02
N ILE A 272 24.19 9.42 21.70
CA ILE A 272 22.98 9.29 20.88
C ILE A 272 23.34 8.73 19.51
N VAL A 273 24.34 9.32 18.84
CA VAL A 273 24.75 8.91 17.50
C VAL A 273 25.43 7.54 17.51
N LYS A 274 26.29 7.25 18.50
CA LYS A 274 26.90 5.92 18.64
C LYS A 274 25.86 4.82 18.87
N SER A 275 24.76 5.14 19.56
CA SER A 275 23.64 4.21 19.80
C SER A 275 22.59 4.20 18.68
N ALA A 276 22.73 5.04 17.64
CA ALA A 276 21.75 5.21 16.58
C ALA A 276 21.64 3.97 15.67
N ASP A 277 22.78 3.37 15.33
CA ASP A 277 22.88 2.21 14.47
C ASP A 277 23.40 1.00 15.26
N GLN A 278 22.50 0.06 15.56
CA GLN A 278 22.83 -1.17 16.30
C GLN A 278 22.64 -2.37 15.37
N GLY A 279 23.65 -2.66 14.56
CA GLY A 279 23.62 -3.72 13.56
C GLY A 279 22.58 -3.43 12.46
N LYS A 280 21.56 -4.29 12.32
CA LYS A 280 20.44 -4.07 11.37
C LYS A 280 19.37 -3.08 11.88
N ARG A 281 19.51 -2.55 13.10
CA ARG A 281 18.51 -1.66 13.73
C ARG A 281 18.95 -0.21 13.60
N LYS A 282 18.04 0.63 13.12
CA LYS A 282 18.24 2.09 13.08
C LYS A 282 17.22 2.77 13.98
N PHE A 283 17.70 3.63 14.88
CA PHE A 283 16.86 4.39 15.81
C PHE A 283 16.73 5.86 15.43
N LEU A 284 17.63 6.38 14.60
CA LEU A 284 17.55 7.75 14.10
C LEU A 284 17.11 7.74 12.64
N THR A 285 16.09 8.54 12.32
CA THR A 285 15.63 8.78 10.96
C THR A 285 15.63 10.27 10.71
N PHE A 286 16.33 10.72 9.66
CA PHE A 286 16.47 12.14 9.34
C PHE A 286 15.58 12.54 8.17
N ILE A 287 14.95 13.71 8.28
CA ILE A 287 14.17 14.35 7.21
C ILE A 287 14.78 15.72 6.97
N ASP A 288 15.34 15.95 5.79
CA ASP A 288 15.89 17.25 5.42
C ASP A 288 14.77 18.16 4.87
N VAL A 289 14.44 19.21 5.61
CA VAL A 289 13.39 20.17 5.23
C VAL A 289 13.80 21.00 4.01
N ASN A 290 15.10 21.16 3.77
CA ASN A 290 15.63 21.98 2.67
C ASN A 290 15.89 21.17 1.39
N SER A 291 15.77 19.84 1.44
CA SER A 291 15.97 18.99 0.27
C SER A 291 14.73 18.97 -0.62
N ALA A 292 14.92 19.10 -1.93
CA ALA A 292 13.84 18.96 -2.93
C ALA A 292 13.26 17.53 -3.00
N THR A 293 13.96 16.53 -2.47
CA THR A 293 13.57 15.12 -2.54
C THR A 293 12.69 14.66 -1.38
N ALA A 294 12.68 15.38 -0.25
CA ALA A 294 11.95 15.00 0.94
C ALA A 294 10.68 15.85 1.09
N SER A 295 9.53 15.26 0.78
CA SER A 295 8.24 15.93 1.00
C SER A 295 7.78 15.74 2.46
N LEU A 296 7.47 16.85 3.14
CA LEU A 296 6.84 16.81 4.47
C LEU A 296 5.42 16.20 4.42
N ASN A 297 4.78 16.10 3.25
CA ASN A 297 3.50 15.40 3.11
C ASN A 297 3.63 13.89 3.44
N ASP A 298 4.83 13.34 3.22
CA ASP A 298 5.14 11.94 3.49
C ASP A 298 5.64 11.73 4.92
N PHE A 299 5.46 12.69 5.84
CA PHE A 299 5.90 12.57 7.23
C PHE A 299 5.44 11.26 7.91
N HIS A 300 4.22 10.82 7.62
CA HIS A 300 3.69 9.53 8.08
C HIS A 300 4.50 8.32 7.60
N LYS A 301 5.09 8.35 6.40
CA LYS A 301 6.00 7.30 5.90
C LYS A 301 7.25 7.22 6.77
N TYR A 302 7.84 8.35 7.15
CA TYR A 302 9.05 8.38 7.98
C TYR A 302 8.79 7.91 9.41
N ILE A 303 7.66 8.27 10.03
CA ILE A 303 7.27 7.75 11.35
C ILE A 303 7.21 6.23 11.32
N LEU A 304 6.53 5.65 10.32
CA LEU A 304 6.37 4.21 10.23
C LEU A 304 7.69 3.53 9.85
N SER A 305 8.51 4.15 9.00
CA SER A 305 9.85 3.67 8.67
C SER A 305 10.73 3.60 9.91
N ALA A 306 10.75 4.64 10.74
CA ALA A 306 11.51 4.66 11.99
C ALA A 306 11.04 3.58 12.97
N LEU A 307 9.72 3.35 13.04
CA LEU A 307 9.14 2.24 13.79
C LEU A 307 9.63 0.90 13.27
N LEU A 308 9.49 0.62 11.98
CA LEU A 308 9.86 -0.67 11.42
C LEU A 308 11.37 -0.91 11.54
N GLN A 309 12.21 0.08 11.23
CA GLN A 309 13.68 -0.03 11.24
C GLN A 309 14.27 -0.31 12.64
N SER A 310 13.66 0.22 13.70
CA SER A 310 14.14 0.03 15.08
C SER A 310 13.76 -1.31 15.72
N GLN A 311 12.89 -2.09 15.08
CA GLN A 311 12.46 -3.39 15.58
C GLN A 311 13.60 -4.42 15.59
N LYS A 312 13.55 -5.31 16.58
CA LYS A 312 14.39 -6.51 16.62
C LYS A 312 13.85 -7.53 15.63
N THR A 313 14.75 -8.20 14.91
CA THR A 313 14.39 -9.41 14.16
C THR A 313 14.10 -10.50 15.17
N VAL A 314 12.84 -10.90 15.28
CA VAL A 314 12.44 -11.99 16.20
C VAL A 314 12.50 -13.31 15.44
N THR A 315 12.85 -14.40 16.12
CA THR A 315 12.90 -15.76 15.55
C THR A 315 11.84 -16.65 16.20
N GLY A 316 11.25 -17.58 15.43
CA GLY A 316 10.27 -18.57 15.92
C GLY A 316 8.81 -18.10 15.85
N SER A 317 7.96 -18.57 16.78
CA SER A 317 6.50 -18.34 16.77
C SER A 317 6.08 -16.85 16.74
N LYS A 318 6.90 -15.98 17.34
CA LYS A 318 6.64 -14.55 17.46
C LYS A 318 6.80 -13.77 16.15
N VAL A 319 7.44 -14.36 15.13
CA VAL A 319 7.59 -13.76 13.79
C VAL A 319 6.24 -13.44 13.18
N ASN A 320 5.29 -14.38 13.28
CA ASN A 320 3.96 -14.20 12.68
C ASN A 320 3.16 -13.10 13.38
N VAL A 321 3.32 -12.94 14.70
CA VAL A 321 2.66 -11.87 15.47
C VAL A 321 3.22 -10.51 15.08
N GLN A 322 4.55 -10.39 15.02
CA GLN A 322 5.22 -9.16 14.60
C GLN A 322 4.88 -8.80 13.15
N LEU A 323 4.92 -9.78 12.24
CA LEU A 323 4.53 -9.62 10.85
C LEU A 323 3.10 -9.12 10.73
N LYS A 324 2.15 -9.78 11.41
CA LYS A 324 0.74 -9.39 11.40
C LYS A 324 0.57 -7.95 11.86
N ARG A 325 1.24 -7.55 12.95
CA ARG A 325 1.17 -6.18 13.48
C ARG A 325 1.76 -5.16 12.52
N ASN A 326 2.95 -5.43 11.97
CA ASN A 326 3.62 -4.53 11.05
C ASN A 326 2.81 -4.34 9.76
N LEU A 327 2.32 -5.44 9.19
CA LEU A 327 1.46 -5.39 8.01
C LEU A 327 0.16 -4.64 8.30
N LEU A 328 -0.45 -4.87 9.47
CA LEU A 328 -1.66 -4.14 9.89
C LEU A 328 -1.42 -2.64 9.94
N LEU A 329 -0.30 -2.19 10.53
CA LEU A 329 0.08 -0.78 10.59
C LEU A 329 0.31 -0.19 9.19
N THR A 330 1.06 -0.89 8.32
CA THR A 330 1.30 -0.43 6.94
C THR A 330 0.01 -0.36 6.13
N LEU A 331 -0.91 -1.30 6.34
CA LEU A 331 -2.19 -1.37 5.66
C LEU A 331 -3.12 -0.26 6.13
N ASP A 332 -3.21 0.01 7.44
CA ASP A 332 -3.99 1.13 7.97
C ASP A 332 -3.52 2.47 7.41
N TRP A 333 -2.21 2.64 7.23
CA TRP A 333 -1.63 3.89 6.74
C TRP A 333 -1.56 3.95 5.21
N ASN A 334 -2.01 2.89 4.53
CA ASN A 334 -1.96 2.75 3.07
C ASN A 334 -0.56 2.95 2.46
N LEU A 335 0.45 2.27 3.02
CA LEU A 335 1.85 2.35 2.58
C LEU A 335 2.37 1.00 2.05
N PRO A 336 1.98 0.59 0.82
CA PRO A 336 2.37 -0.69 0.24
C PRO A 336 3.88 -0.78 -0.04
N ASP A 337 4.49 0.31 -0.51
CA ASP A 337 5.92 0.35 -0.83
C ASP A 337 6.78 0.10 0.42
N LEU A 338 6.36 0.68 1.55
CA LEU A 338 7.05 0.49 2.83
C LEU A 338 6.89 -0.95 3.35
N ALA A 339 5.73 -1.57 3.15
CA ALA A 339 5.55 -2.99 3.46
C ALA A 339 6.49 -3.86 2.59
N LEU A 340 6.66 -3.52 1.31
CA LEU A 340 7.57 -4.24 0.43
C LEU A 340 9.04 -4.10 0.86
N SER A 341 9.51 -2.88 1.14
CA SER A 341 10.92 -2.64 1.47
C SER A 341 11.30 -3.05 2.89
N GLU A 342 10.47 -2.72 3.88
CA GLU A 342 10.84 -2.86 5.31
C GLU A 342 10.33 -4.17 5.94
N ILE A 343 9.32 -4.81 5.36
CA ILE A 343 8.77 -6.07 5.88
C ILE A 343 9.21 -7.24 5.03
N PHE A 344 8.94 -7.22 3.72
CA PHE A 344 9.18 -8.38 2.86
C PHE A 344 10.62 -8.53 2.35
N GLN A 345 11.36 -7.43 2.13
CA GLN A 345 12.76 -7.46 1.67
C GLN A 345 13.78 -7.46 2.80
N ARG A 346 13.35 -7.26 4.05
CA ARG A 346 14.27 -7.13 5.19
C ARG A 346 14.86 -8.46 5.63
N ASP A 347 14.05 -9.53 5.59
CA ASP A 347 14.47 -10.88 5.96
C ASP A 347 14.10 -11.89 4.85
N ASP A 348 14.97 -12.03 3.85
CA ASP A 348 14.78 -12.94 2.71
C ASP A 348 14.64 -14.43 3.12
N ASP A 349 15.14 -14.80 4.30
CA ASP A 349 15.14 -16.17 4.80
C ASP A 349 13.78 -16.61 5.38
N ILE A 350 12.85 -15.68 5.62
CA ILE A 350 11.57 -15.97 6.26
C ILE A 350 10.48 -16.18 5.21
N LYS A 351 9.96 -17.41 5.14
CA LYS A 351 8.74 -17.66 4.36
C LYS A 351 7.52 -17.09 5.07
N TYR A 352 7.11 -15.89 4.66
CA TYR A 352 5.92 -15.24 5.18
C TYR A 352 4.64 -15.93 4.69
N SER A 353 3.73 -16.25 5.63
CA SER A 353 2.35 -16.59 5.29
C SER A 353 1.47 -15.41 5.63
N ILE A 354 0.87 -14.79 4.62
CA ILE A 354 -0.02 -13.65 4.83
C ILE A 354 -1.31 -14.14 5.53
N PRO A 355 -1.67 -13.57 6.70
CA PRO A 355 -2.93 -13.88 7.37
C PRO A 355 -4.15 -13.52 6.52
N ILE A 356 -5.16 -14.40 6.50
CA ILE A 356 -6.41 -14.21 5.74
C ILE A 356 -7.11 -12.90 6.13
N GLU A 357 -7.14 -12.56 7.42
CA GLU A 357 -7.75 -11.33 7.94
C GLU A 357 -7.15 -10.05 7.33
N LEU A 358 -5.86 -10.05 7.00
CA LEU A 358 -5.22 -8.89 6.39
C LEU A 358 -5.56 -8.78 4.91
N PHE A 359 -5.67 -9.92 4.22
CA PHE A 359 -6.17 -9.96 2.86
C PHE A 359 -7.63 -9.50 2.78
N ASP A 360 -8.48 -9.90 3.74
CA ASP A 360 -9.86 -9.41 3.87
C ASP A 360 -9.92 -7.89 3.98
N LYS A 361 -9.07 -7.32 4.86
CA LYS A 361 -9.03 -5.89 5.11
C LYS A 361 -8.53 -5.12 3.88
N ALA A 362 -7.51 -5.64 3.19
CA ALA A 362 -7.01 -5.06 1.94
C ALA A 362 -8.06 -5.13 0.83
N LEU A 363 -8.74 -6.28 0.73
CA LEU A 363 -9.80 -6.48 -0.25
C LEU A 363 -10.97 -5.54 0.04
N LEU A 364 -11.56 -5.51 1.22
CA LEU A 364 -12.73 -4.69 1.55
C LEU A 364 -12.42 -3.18 1.70
N GLY A 365 -11.15 -2.82 1.88
CA GLY A 365 -10.72 -1.45 2.05
C GLY A 365 -10.80 -0.62 0.78
N LYS A 366 -11.10 0.67 0.93
CA LYS A 366 -11.12 1.64 -0.19
C LYS A 366 -9.70 2.14 -0.44
N LYS A 367 -9.25 2.17 -1.71
CA LYS A 367 -7.88 2.61 -2.10
C LYS A 367 -6.75 1.69 -1.59
N LEU A 368 -7.08 0.47 -1.16
CA LEU A 368 -6.11 -0.54 -0.70
C LEU A 368 -5.79 -1.59 -1.78
N GLU A 369 -6.22 -1.37 -3.02
CA GLU A 369 -5.97 -2.27 -4.14
C GLU A 369 -4.48 -2.56 -4.37
N PRO A 370 -3.52 -1.63 -4.17
CA PRO A 370 -2.09 -1.94 -4.23
C PRO A 370 -1.62 -3.00 -3.23
N PHE A 371 -2.24 -3.11 -2.05
CA PHE A 371 -1.93 -4.18 -1.09
C PHE A 371 -2.41 -5.53 -1.57
N VAL A 372 -3.54 -5.58 -2.29
CA VAL A 372 -4.01 -6.82 -2.93
C VAL A 372 -2.99 -7.27 -3.97
N ASP A 373 -2.44 -6.35 -4.77
CA ASP A 373 -1.38 -6.65 -5.74
C ASP A 373 -0.14 -7.20 -5.03
N LEU A 374 0.34 -6.50 -4.01
CA LEU A 374 1.50 -6.90 -3.20
C LEU A 374 1.32 -8.29 -2.57
N PHE A 375 0.16 -8.58 -2.00
CA PHE A 375 -0.10 -9.88 -1.38
C PHE A 375 -0.14 -11.02 -2.40
N LEU A 376 -0.68 -10.76 -3.59
CA LEU A 376 -0.66 -11.72 -4.69
C LEU A 376 0.75 -11.94 -5.26
N ASP A 377 1.63 -10.94 -5.24
CA ASP A 377 3.06 -11.10 -5.58
C ASP A 377 3.80 -12.00 -4.59
N ARG A 378 3.40 -11.97 -3.32
CA ARG A 378 3.97 -12.82 -2.26
C ARG A 378 3.27 -14.17 -2.15
N GLU A 379 2.80 -14.70 -3.29
CA GLU A 379 2.20 -16.03 -3.45
C GLU A 379 0.98 -16.30 -2.53
N PHE A 380 0.16 -15.29 -2.24
CA PHE A 380 -1.10 -15.52 -1.55
C PHE A 380 -2.02 -16.43 -2.38
N VAL A 381 -2.43 -17.56 -1.81
CA VAL A 381 -3.17 -18.61 -2.52
C VAL A 381 -4.68 -18.32 -2.51
N LEU A 382 -5.21 -17.80 -3.63
CA LEU A 382 -6.61 -17.38 -3.73
C LEU A 382 -7.60 -18.55 -3.61
N HIS A 383 -7.31 -19.70 -4.21
CA HIS A 383 -8.27 -20.81 -4.18
C HIS A 383 -8.49 -21.38 -2.77
N ARG A 384 -7.50 -21.27 -1.87
CA ARG A 384 -7.64 -21.65 -0.45
C ARG A 384 -8.43 -20.63 0.36
N TYR A 385 -8.37 -19.37 -0.06
CA TYR A 385 -9.08 -18.26 0.56
C TYR A 385 -10.56 -18.23 0.17
N LEU A 386 -10.86 -18.39 -1.13
CA LEU A 386 -12.18 -18.10 -1.69
C LEU A 386 -13.15 -19.30 -1.63
N LYS A 387 -13.66 -19.58 -0.43
CA LYS A 387 -14.79 -20.50 -0.20
C LYS A 387 -16.13 -19.89 -0.65
N SER A 388 -17.17 -20.70 -0.84
CA SER A 388 -18.50 -20.17 -1.21
C SER A 388 -19.03 -19.19 -0.16
N ASP A 389 -18.93 -19.56 1.12
CA ASP A 389 -19.45 -18.76 2.22
C ASP A 389 -18.62 -17.49 2.41
N LYS A 390 -17.32 -17.58 2.09
CA LYS A 390 -16.44 -16.41 2.10
C LYS A 390 -16.83 -15.41 1.01
N LEU A 391 -17.14 -15.87 -0.19
CA LEU A 391 -17.63 -15.00 -1.27
C LEU A 391 -18.93 -14.29 -0.88
N VAL A 392 -19.88 -14.99 -0.24
CA VAL A 392 -21.12 -14.37 0.29
C VAL A 392 -20.80 -13.32 1.35
N SER A 393 -19.90 -13.64 2.29
CA SER A 393 -19.42 -12.70 3.31
C SER A 393 -18.78 -11.44 2.70
N LEU A 394 -18.04 -11.58 1.60
CA LEU A 394 -17.44 -10.44 0.89
C LEU A 394 -18.48 -9.53 0.23
N PHE A 395 -19.57 -10.08 -0.30
CA PHE A 395 -20.69 -9.28 -0.82
C PHE A 395 -21.44 -8.56 0.30
N ASN A 396 -21.68 -9.23 1.43
CA ASN A 396 -22.34 -8.63 2.60
C ASN A 396 -21.53 -7.49 3.23
N GLN A 397 -20.21 -7.64 3.34
CA GLN A 397 -19.33 -6.68 4.04
C GLN A 397 -18.84 -5.53 3.15
N ALA A 398 -19.11 -5.57 1.85
CA ALA A 398 -18.62 -4.56 0.93
C ALA A 398 -19.32 -3.21 1.14
N LYS A 399 -18.54 -2.14 1.19
CA LYS A 399 -19.06 -0.76 1.37
C LYS A 399 -19.91 -0.28 0.20
N GLU A 400 -19.69 -0.82 -0.98
CA GLU A 400 -20.39 -0.43 -2.22
C GLU A 400 -21.61 -1.34 -2.50
N ARG A 401 -22.16 -1.96 -1.45
CA ARG A 401 -23.31 -2.87 -1.57
C ARG A 401 -24.53 -2.21 -2.22
N GLU A 402 -24.76 -0.93 -1.95
CA GLU A 402 -25.84 -0.15 -2.59
C GLU A 402 -25.81 -0.29 -4.12
N PHE A 403 -24.61 -0.22 -4.72
CA PHE A 403 -24.45 -0.39 -6.15
C PHE A 403 -24.92 -1.77 -6.62
N LEU A 404 -24.52 -2.84 -5.92
CA LEU A 404 -24.94 -4.20 -6.24
C LEU A 404 -26.46 -4.37 -6.08
N THR A 405 -27.02 -3.86 -4.99
CA THR A 405 -28.46 -3.97 -4.69
C THR A 405 -29.27 -3.30 -5.79
N THR A 406 -29.01 -2.02 -6.08
CA THR A 406 -29.77 -1.26 -7.09
C THR A 406 -29.57 -1.80 -8.49
N THR A 407 -28.33 -2.05 -8.92
CA THR A 407 -28.07 -2.41 -10.32
C THR A 407 -28.34 -3.89 -10.61
N SER A 408 -27.87 -4.78 -9.74
CA SER A 408 -27.84 -6.22 -10.00
C SER A 408 -29.00 -6.96 -9.34
N LEU A 409 -29.34 -6.67 -8.08
CA LEU A 409 -30.43 -7.39 -7.40
C LEU A 409 -31.80 -6.86 -7.82
N GLU A 410 -32.02 -5.55 -7.75
CA GLU A 410 -33.26 -4.89 -8.18
C GLU A 410 -33.36 -4.81 -9.69
N GLY A 411 -32.35 -4.21 -10.35
CA GLY A 411 -32.37 -3.99 -11.80
C GLY A 411 -32.39 -5.28 -12.62
N ILE A 412 -31.50 -6.23 -12.31
CA ILE A 412 -31.41 -7.49 -13.07
C ILE A 412 -32.37 -8.54 -12.51
N LEU A 413 -32.32 -8.87 -11.22
CA LEU A 413 -33.12 -9.98 -10.68
C LEU A 413 -34.57 -9.59 -10.33
N GLY A 414 -34.89 -8.30 -10.17
CA GLY A 414 -36.20 -7.84 -9.74
C GLY A 414 -36.50 -8.16 -8.27
N LEU A 415 -35.47 -8.34 -7.44
CA LEU A 415 -35.61 -8.57 -6.00
C LEU A 415 -35.80 -7.23 -5.29
N THR A 416 -36.63 -7.19 -4.25
CA THR A 416 -36.86 -6.00 -3.43
C THR A 416 -35.70 -5.79 -2.45
N GLY A 417 -35.17 -4.56 -2.36
CA GLY A 417 -33.95 -4.19 -1.64
C GLY A 417 -34.01 -4.21 -0.10
N ASP A 418 -35.08 -4.71 0.51
CA ASP A 418 -35.29 -4.67 1.96
C ASP A 418 -34.51 -5.76 2.73
N GLU A 419 -33.85 -6.70 2.05
CA GLU A 419 -33.11 -7.78 2.71
C GLU A 419 -31.71 -7.32 3.17
N GLU A 420 -31.48 -7.29 4.49
CA GLU A 420 -30.18 -6.98 5.11
C GLU A 420 -29.09 -8.02 4.80
N GLU A 421 -29.43 -9.19 4.27
CA GLU A 421 -28.49 -10.26 3.91
C GLU A 421 -28.65 -10.69 2.44
N MET A 422 -27.62 -11.32 1.87
CA MET A 422 -27.74 -11.91 0.53
C MET A 422 -28.80 -13.04 0.51
N PRO A 423 -29.53 -13.20 -0.62
CA PRO A 423 -30.55 -14.24 -0.76
C PRO A 423 -30.04 -15.67 -0.48
N PRO A 424 -30.92 -16.58 -0.04
CA PRO A 424 -30.53 -17.98 0.13
C PRO A 424 -30.06 -18.58 -1.20
N HIS A 425 -29.03 -19.43 -1.14
CA HIS A 425 -28.37 -20.00 -2.34
C HIS A 425 -27.85 -18.95 -3.33
N PHE A 426 -27.45 -17.76 -2.84
CA PHE A 426 -26.96 -16.66 -3.66
C PHE A 426 -25.94 -17.08 -4.73
N VAL A 427 -24.90 -17.84 -4.35
CA VAL A 427 -23.81 -18.25 -5.26
C VAL A 427 -24.29 -19.15 -6.39
N GLU A 428 -25.09 -20.18 -6.07
CA GLU A 428 -25.51 -21.18 -7.06
C GLU A 428 -26.63 -20.67 -7.97
N ARG A 429 -27.52 -19.81 -7.45
CA ARG A 429 -28.71 -19.35 -8.15
C ARG A 429 -28.57 -17.91 -8.62
N SER A 430 -28.68 -16.94 -7.70
CA SER A 430 -28.78 -15.51 -8.03
C SER A 430 -27.56 -15.00 -8.80
N LEU A 431 -26.36 -15.31 -8.32
CA LEU A 431 -25.10 -14.87 -8.92
C LEU A 431 -24.89 -15.48 -10.31
N ASN A 432 -25.20 -16.76 -10.49
CA ASN A 432 -25.16 -17.41 -11.81
C ASN A 432 -26.21 -16.83 -12.78
N ILE A 433 -27.40 -16.45 -12.31
CA ILE A 433 -28.40 -15.78 -13.16
C ILE A 433 -27.90 -14.39 -13.59
N ILE A 434 -27.29 -13.63 -12.67
CA ILE A 434 -26.70 -12.32 -12.97
C ILE A 434 -25.61 -12.47 -14.04
N VAL A 435 -24.64 -13.38 -13.82
CA VAL A 435 -23.58 -13.63 -14.80
C VAL A 435 -24.14 -14.08 -16.14
N LYS A 436 -25.12 -14.98 -16.16
CA LYS A 436 -25.76 -15.44 -17.40
C LYS A 436 -26.43 -14.31 -18.16
N ARG A 437 -27.11 -13.38 -17.48
CA ARG A 437 -27.74 -12.23 -18.13
C ARG A 437 -26.74 -11.21 -18.64
N LEU A 438 -25.63 -11.02 -17.93
CA LEU A 438 -24.59 -10.06 -18.31
C LEU A 438 -23.65 -10.59 -19.40
N THR A 439 -23.38 -11.89 -19.42
CA THR A 439 -22.32 -12.48 -20.27
C THR A 439 -22.78 -13.60 -21.20
N GLY A 440 -23.95 -14.19 -20.95
CA GLY A 440 -24.42 -15.42 -21.61
C GLY A 440 -23.91 -16.71 -20.98
N ILE A 441 -22.94 -16.65 -20.05
CA ILE A 441 -22.30 -17.83 -19.45
C ILE A 441 -23.17 -18.41 -18.33
N SER A 442 -23.51 -19.69 -18.43
CA SER A 442 -24.26 -20.43 -17.41
C SER A 442 -23.33 -21.22 -16.48
N HIS A 443 -23.78 -21.42 -15.23
CA HIS A 443 -23.08 -22.24 -14.23
C HIS A 443 -21.62 -21.84 -13.98
N PHE A 444 -21.34 -20.53 -14.04
CA PHE A 444 -20.00 -20.00 -13.83
C PHE A 444 -19.47 -20.28 -12.43
N PHE A 445 -20.32 -20.13 -11.41
CA PHE A 445 -20.01 -20.44 -10.02
C PHE A 445 -20.56 -21.82 -9.64
N SER A 446 -19.72 -22.61 -8.98
CA SER A 446 -20.09 -23.89 -8.37
C SER A 446 -19.65 -23.91 -6.92
N LYS A 447 -20.62 -23.96 -5.99
CA LYS A 447 -20.36 -24.03 -4.54
C LYS A 447 -19.47 -25.22 -4.20
N HIS A 448 -19.86 -26.41 -4.66
CA HIS A 448 -19.11 -27.65 -4.43
C HIS A 448 -17.67 -27.55 -4.95
N GLU A 449 -17.45 -27.03 -6.17
CA GLU A 449 -16.10 -26.92 -6.72
C GLU A 449 -15.24 -25.93 -5.91
N MET A 450 -15.80 -24.77 -5.54
CA MET A 450 -15.09 -23.76 -4.76
C MET A 450 -14.65 -24.32 -3.40
N ASP A 451 -15.54 -25.00 -2.70
CA ASP A 451 -15.26 -25.54 -1.37
C ASP A 451 -14.25 -26.70 -1.43
N CYS A 452 -14.36 -27.59 -2.43
CA CYS A 452 -13.37 -28.65 -2.65
C CYS A 452 -11.98 -28.07 -2.97
N ASN A 453 -11.92 -27.10 -3.89
CA ASN A 453 -10.67 -26.42 -4.22
C ASN A 453 -10.05 -25.75 -2.99
N ALA A 454 -10.86 -25.10 -2.14
CA ALA A 454 -10.38 -24.45 -0.94
C ALA A 454 -9.82 -25.42 0.10
N MET A 455 -10.39 -26.62 0.19
CA MET A 455 -9.89 -27.71 1.04
C MET A 455 -8.69 -28.45 0.43
N GLY A 456 -8.26 -28.08 -0.78
CA GLY A 456 -7.19 -28.77 -1.50
C GLY A 456 -7.59 -30.14 -2.04
N ILE A 457 -8.89 -30.39 -2.16
CA ILE A 457 -9.45 -31.63 -2.71
C ILE A 457 -9.69 -31.39 -4.20
N TYR A 458 -8.81 -31.94 -5.02
CA TYR A 458 -8.89 -31.81 -6.47
C TYR A 458 -9.33 -33.11 -7.12
N PHE A 459 -10.24 -33.03 -8.09
CA PHE A 459 -10.77 -34.19 -8.79
C PHE A 459 -10.00 -34.43 -10.10
N GLY A 460 -9.52 -35.67 -10.28
CA GLY A 460 -8.85 -36.09 -11.51
C GLY A 460 -7.60 -36.94 -11.26
N ASP A 461 -6.61 -36.80 -12.15
CA ASP A 461 -5.32 -37.50 -12.06
C ASP A 461 -4.60 -37.20 -10.74
N LYS A 462 -4.28 -38.27 -9.99
CA LYS A 462 -3.61 -38.21 -8.68
C LYS A 462 -2.09 -38.18 -8.78
N SER A 463 -1.52 -38.21 -9.98
CA SER A 463 -0.08 -37.99 -10.17
C SER A 463 0.33 -36.60 -9.68
N ASP A 464 1.56 -36.41 -9.22
CA ASP A 464 2.05 -35.10 -8.75
C ASP A 464 1.90 -34.01 -9.82
N LYS A 465 2.14 -34.37 -11.10
CA LYS A 465 1.93 -33.48 -12.26
C LYS A 465 0.45 -33.19 -12.50
N GLY A 466 -0.44 -34.13 -12.20
CA GLY A 466 -1.89 -33.97 -12.29
C GLY A 466 -2.43 -33.02 -11.22
N VAL A 467 -2.01 -33.23 -9.97
CA VAL A 467 -2.37 -32.38 -8.83
C VAL A 467 -1.90 -30.95 -9.06
N GLN A 468 -0.66 -30.74 -9.51
CA GLN A 468 -0.15 -29.38 -9.76
C GLN A 468 -0.94 -28.65 -10.85
N ARG A 469 -1.33 -29.34 -11.93
CA ARG A 469 -2.19 -28.76 -12.98
C ARG A 469 -3.56 -28.36 -12.43
N GLN A 470 -4.15 -29.19 -11.57
CA GLN A 470 -5.44 -28.89 -10.93
C GLN A 470 -5.34 -27.72 -9.96
N ARG A 471 -4.25 -27.59 -9.20
CA ARG A 471 -3.97 -26.42 -8.34
C ARG A 471 -3.92 -25.12 -9.14
N ILE A 472 -3.22 -25.13 -10.27
CA ILE A 472 -3.15 -23.97 -11.18
C ILE A 472 -4.54 -23.64 -11.72
N ARG A 473 -5.35 -24.65 -12.10
CA ARG A 473 -6.72 -24.42 -12.57
C ARG A 473 -7.62 -23.83 -11.47
N ALA A 474 -7.52 -24.35 -10.25
CA ALA A 474 -8.26 -23.84 -9.09
C ALA A 474 -7.92 -22.37 -8.81
N GLU A 475 -6.62 -22.02 -8.87
CA GLU A 475 -6.16 -20.64 -8.69
C GLU A 475 -6.70 -19.71 -9.77
N LYS A 476 -6.64 -20.12 -11.04
CA LYS A 476 -7.23 -19.38 -12.16
C LYS A 476 -8.73 -19.14 -11.95
N LYS A 477 -9.48 -20.15 -11.53
CA LYS A 477 -10.92 -20.02 -11.24
C LYS A 477 -11.20 -19.05 -10.09
N ALA A 478 -10.45 -19.16 -8.99
CA ALA A 478 -10.61 -18.27 -7.84
C ALA A 478 -10.33 -16.80 -8.21
N LEU A 479 -9.29 -16.54 -9.01
CA LEU A 479 -9.00 -15.20 -9.52
C LEU A 479 -10.16 -14.66 -10.36
N ARG A 480 -10.72 -15.46 -11.27
CA ARG A 480 -11.86 -15.06 -12.11
C ARG A 480 -13.10 -14.76 -11.26
N HIS A 481 -13.43 -15.61 -10.28
CA HIS A 481 -14.51 -15.35 -9.33
C HIS A 481 -14.34 -14.00 -8.63
N LEU A 482 -13.11 -13.66 -8.21
CA LEU A 482 -12.81 -12.40 -7.55
C LEU A 482 -12.88 -11.19 -8.50
N ILE A 483 -12.52 -11.35 -9.78
CA ILE A 483 -12.70 -10.33 -10.83
C ILE A 483 -14.19 -10.03 -11.03
N ILE A 484 -15.03 -11.08 -11.14
CA ILE A 484 -16.48 -10.92 -11.28
C ILE A 484 -17.06 -10.21 -10.05
N TYR A 485 -16.62 -10.58 -8.84
CA TYR A 485 -16.95 -9.83 -7.62
C TYR A 485 -16.56 -8.35 -7.73
N ALA A 486 -15.34 -8.04 -8.14
CA ALA A 486 -14.87 -6.66 -8.28
C ALA A 486 -15.70 -5.85 -9.30
N VAL A 487 -16.09 -6.46 -10.42
CA VAL A 487 -16.95 -5.82 -11.44
C VAL A 487 -18.36 -5.56 -10.91
N LEU A 488 -18.98 -6.56 -10.28
CA LEU A 488 -20.34 -6.43 -9.72
C LEU A 488 -20.42 -5.42 -8.57
N MET A 489 -19.32 -5.25 -7.84
CA MET A 489 -19.18 -4.22 -6.81
C MET A 489 -18.74 -2.85 -7.36
N ASN A 490 -18.61 -2.66 -8.68
CA ASN A 490 -18.09 -1.43 -9.32
C ASN A 490 -16.68 -1.00 -8.85
N ARG A 491 -15.83 -1.96 -8.48
CA ARG A 491 -14.45 -1.73 -8.04
C ARG A 491 -13.47 -1.89 -9.18
N HIS A 492 -13.49 -0.89 -10.06
CA HIS A 492 -12.70 -0.87 -11.29
C HIS A 492 -11.19 -1.07 -11.10
N GLN A 493 -10.57 -0.37 -10.15
CA GLN A 493 -9.12 -0.49 -9.92
C GLN A 493 -8.75 -1.89 -9.40
N LEU A 494 -9.57 -2.49 -8.54
CA LEU A 494 -9.38 -3.85 -8.07
C LEU A 494 -9.48 -4.84 -9.23
N ALA A 495 -10.51 -4.70 -10.08
CA ALA A 495 -10.67 -5.55 -11.26
C ALA A 495 -9.46 -5.45 -12.20
N LYS A 496 -8.88 -4.25 -12.41
CA LYS A 496 -7.66 -4.07 -13.23
C LYS A 496 -6.44 -4.75 -12.62
N ILE A 497 -6.22 -4.65 -11.31
CA ILE A 497 -5.10 -5.31 -10.63
C ILE A 497 -5.22 -6.83 -10.75
N LEU A 498 -6.41 -7.37 -10.48
CA LEU A 498 -6.66 -8.81 -10.60
C LEU A 498 -6.52 -9.30 -12.05
N TRP A 499 -6.98 -8.51 -13.02
CA TRP A 499 -6.87 -8.80 -14.45
C TRP A 499 -5.41 -8.91 -14.91
N LYS A 500 -4.51 -8.05 -14.41
CA LYS A 500 -3.06 -8.10 -14.73
C LYS A 500 -2.42 -9.44 -14.37
N ARG A 501 -2.99 -10.18 -13.41
CA ARG A 501 -2.51 -11.50 -12.96
C ARG A 501 -3.18 -12.67 -13.69
N SER A 502 -4.07 -12.38 -14.63
CA SER A 502 -4.80 -13.41 -15.35
C SER A 502 -3.92 -14.11 -16.40
N SER A 503 -4.14 -15.42 -16.58
CA SER A 503 -3.48 -16.18 -17.65
C SER A 503 -4.14 -16.02 -19.01
N GLU A 504 -5.36 -15.47 -19.05
CA GLU A 504 -6.16 -15.28 -20.27
C GLU A 504 -6.66 -13.82 -20.31
N PRO A 505 -5.77 -12.85 -20.52
CA PRO A 505 -6.10 -11.43 -20.38
C PRO A 505 -7.14 -10.96 -21.40
N ILE A 506 -7.11 -11.43 -22.65
CA ILE A 506 -8.05 -10.97 -23.69
C ILE A 506 -9.49 -11.42 -23.41
N PRO A 507 -9.81 -12.72 -23.24
CA PRO A 507 -11.17 -13.15 -22.90
C PRO A 507 -11.71 -12.46 -21.65
N LEU A 508 -10.89 -12.34 -20.60
CA LEU A 508 -11.31 -11.69 -19.36
C LEU A 508 -11.60 -10.20 -19.51
N ALA A 509 -10.75 -9.47 -20.23
CA ALA A 509 -11.00 -8.06 -20.52
C ALA A 509 -12.31 -7.87 -21.30
N LEU A 510 -12.57 -8.72 -22.29
CA LEU A 510 -13.81 -8.70 -23.06
C LEU A 510 -15.04 -9.00 -22.18
N ILE A 511 -14.94 -9.95 -21.25
CA ILE A 511 -16.00 -10.26 -20.30
C ILE A 511 -16.26 -9.10 -19.34
N CYS A 512 -15.21 -8.50 -18.77
CA CYS A 512 -15.34 -7.30 -17.93
C CYS A 512 -16.00 -6.15 -18.71
N CYS A 513 -15.56 -5.89 -19.94
CA CYS A 513 -16.16 -4.91 -20.84
C CYS A 513 -17.65 -5.20 -21.08
N MET A 514 -18.00 -6.46 -21.38
CA MET A 514 -19.37 -6.89 -21.62
C MET A 514 -20.25 -6.66 -20.38
N MET A 515 -19.77 -7.06 -19.20
CA MET A 515 -20.49 -6.86 -17.95
C MET A 515 -20.74 -5.38 -17.65
N PHE A 516 -19.73 -4.52 -17.76
CA PHE A 516 -19.92 -3.09 -17.51
C PHE A 516 -20.89 -2.46 -18.53
N LYS A 517 -20.78 -2.78 -19.83
CA LYS A 517 -21.74 -2.32 -20.85
C LYS A 517 -23.18 -2.76 -20.53
N LYS A 518 -23.37 -3.99 -20.07
CA LYS A 518 -24.70 -4.54 -19.73
C LYS A 518 -25.22 -4.06 -18.37
N LEU A 519 -24.35 -3.60 -17.46
CA LEU A 519 -24.72 -2.98 -16.19
C LEU A 519 -25.11 -1.51 -16.34
N ALA A 520 -24.52 -0.78 -17.30
CA ALA A 520 -24.77 0.64 -17.51
C ALA A 520 -26.26 1.06 -17.63
N PRO A 521 -27.15 0.29 -18.31
CA PRO A 521 -28.58 0.61 -18.41
C PRO A 521 -29.33 0.56 -17.07
N TYR A 522 -28.83 -0.19 -16.09
CA TYR A 522 -29.43 -0.33 -14.76
C TYR A 522 -28.98 0.76 -13.78
N CYS A 523 -28.08 1.66 -14.20
CA CYS A 523 -27.65 2.79 -13.40
C CYS A 523 -28.59 3.98 -13.62
N HIS A 524 -29.33 4.36 -12.56
CA HIS A 524 -30.27 5.48 -12.63
C HIS A 524 -29.58 6.84 -12.71
N GLU A 525 -28.42 7.00 -12.05
CA GLU A 525 -27.65 8.23 -12.09
C GLU A 525 -26.84 8.36 -13.38
N SER A 526 -27.02 9.47 -14.09
CA SER A 526 -26.33 9.75 -15.35
C SER A 526 -24.80 9.78 -15.21
N TYR A 527 -24.29 10.34 -14.11
CA TYR A 527 -22.86 10.38 -13.83
C TYR A 527 -22.28 8.98 -13.61
N GLN A 528 -22.94 8.16 -12.80
CA GLN A 528 -22.53 6.78 -12.52
C GLN A 528 -22.54 5.92 -13.79
N ARG A 529 -23.56 6.10 -14.64
CA ARG A 529 -23.64 5.44 -15.94
C ARG A 529 -22.46 5.80 -16.85
N LEU A 530 -22.14 7.08 -16.97
CA LEU A 530 -21.00 7.56 -17.77
C LEU A 530 -19.66 7.01 -17.25
N LEU A 531 -19.52 6.92 -15.92
CA LEU A 531 -18.34 6.31 -15.30
C LEU A 531 -18.19 4.83 -15.67
N ILE A 532 -19.27 4.05 -15.62
CA ILE A 532 -19.26 2.62 -15.97
C ILE A 532 -19.01 2.39 -17.47
N GLU A 533 -19.61 3.21 -18.34
CA GLU A 533 -19.34 3.16 -19.78
C GLU A 533 -17.86 3.46 -20.07
N LYS A 534 -17.26 4.41 -19.35
CA LYS A 534 -15.81 4.67 -19.42
C LYS A 534 -14.99 3.46 -18.95
N GLN A 535 -15.37 2.84 -17.82
CA GLN A 535 -14.68 1.64 -17.33
C GLN A 535 -14.76 0.47 -18.32
N ALA A 536 -15.91 0.29 -18.99
CA ALA A 536 -16.08 -0.71 -20.04
C ALA A 536 -15.12 -0.45 -21.20
N LYS A 537 -14.99 0.81 -21.63
CA LYS A 537 -14.04 1.22 -22.68
C LYS A 537 -12.59 0.93 -22.27
N GLU A 538 -12.20 1.24 -21.04
CA GLU A 538 -10.84 0.92 -20.57
C GLU A 538 -10.52 -0.58 -20.65
N PHE A 539 -11.47 -1.47 -20.34
CA PHE A 539 -11.26 -2.91 -20.53
C PHE A 539 -11.25 -3.33 -22.00
N SER A 540 -12.01 -2.66 -22.87
CA SER A 540 -11.90 -2.83 -24.33
C SER A 540 -10.49 -2.49 -24.83
N ASP A 541 -9.96 -1.35 -24.40
CA ASP A 541 -8.61 -0.87 -24.76
C ASP A 541 -7.53 -1.84 -24.22
N CYS A 542 -7.71 -2.40 -23.02
CA CYS A 542 -6.84 -3.45 -22.50
C CYS A 542 -6.83 -4.70 -23.39
N ALA A 543 -8.00 -5.18 -23.84
CA ALA A 543 -8.08 -6.35 -24.72
C ALA A 543 -7.40 -6.09 -26.07
N LEU A 544 -7.64 -4.92 -26.66
CA LEU A 544 -7.02 -4.45 -27.90
C LEU A 544 -5.51 -4.34 -27.76
N GLY A 545 -5.00 -3.67 -26.73
CA GLY A 545 -3.57 -3.48 -26.55
C GLY A 545 -2.80 -4.80 -26.38
N VAL A 546 -3.40 -5.83 -25.77
CA VAL A 546 -2.79 -7.17 -25.70
C VAL A 546 -2.86 -7.89 -27.05
N LEU A 547 -3.96 -7.77 -27.78
CA LEU A 547 -4.10 -8.34 -29.12
C LEU A 547 -3.09 -7.74 -30.10
N ASP A 548 -2.94 -6.41 -30.11
CA ASP A 548 -2.01 -5.67 -30.96
C ASP A 548 -0.57 -6.13 -30.72
N LYS A 549 -0.17 -6.25 -29.44
CA LYS A 549 1.16 -6.79 -29.08
C LYS A 549 1.34 -8.22 -29.53
N SER A 550 0.36 -9.09 -29.28
CA SER A 550 0.43 -10.50 -29.72
C SER A 550 0.57 -10.62 -31.24
N PHE A 551 -0.21 -9.83 -31.99
CA PHE A 551 -0.21 -9.85 -33.46
C PHE A 551 1.11 -9.34 -34.05
N ASN A 552 1.70 -8.32 -33.43
CA ASN A 552 2.99 -7.78 -33.86
C ASN A 552 4.15 -8.76 -33.58
N GLU A 553 4.03 -9.60 -32.55
CA GLU A 553 5.04 -10.62 -32.23
C GLU A 553 4.90 -11.87 -33.12
N ASP A 554 3.72 -12.50 -33.17
CA ASP A 554 3.49 -13.71 -33.95
C ASP A 554 2.03 -13.86 -34.42
N ASN A 555 1.81 -13.56 -35.70
CA ASN A 555 0.51 -13.70 -36.36
C ASN A 555 -0.10 -15.10 -36.21
N THR A 556 0.71 -16.17 -36.28
CA THR A 556 0.18 -17.55 -36.31
C THR A 556 -0.38 -17.95 -34.96
N ARG A 557 0.38 -17.71 -33.89
CA ARG A 557 -0.06 -17.94 -32.51
C ARG A 557 -1.23 -17.05 -32.14
N THR A 558 -1.27 -15.80 -32.61
CA THR A 558 -2.45 -14.94 -32.41
C THR A 558 -3.70 -15.55 -33.01
N PHE A 559 -3.63 -16.15 -34.21
CA PHE A 559 -4.79 -16.80 -34.81
C PHE A 559 -5.24 -18.05 -34.05
N GLU A 560 -4.30 -18.85 -33.52
CA GLU A 560 -4.62 -19.99 -32.66
C GLU A 560 -5.30 -19.55 -31.37
N MET A 561 -4.79 -18.49 -30.73
CA MET A 561 -5.40 -17.90 -29.53
C MET A 561 -6.81 -17.34 -29.81
N LEU A 562 -7.04 -16.74 -30.98
CA LEU A 562 -8.37 -16.24 -31.37
C LEU A 562 -9.37 -17.39 -31.60
N ASP A 563 -8.90 -18.54 -32.07
CA ASP A 563 -9.70 -19.76 -32.31
C ASP A 563 -9.82 -20.66 -31.06
N GLU A 564 -9.06 -20.39 -30.00
CA GLU A 564 -9.05 -21.18 -28.78
C GLU A 564 -10.44 -21.16 -28.12
N LYS A 565 -11.00 -22.36 -27.90
CA LYS A 565 -12.27 -22.55 -27.20
C LYS A 565 -12.01 -22.70 -25.71
N HIS A 566 -12.47 -21.72 -24.95
CA HIS A 566 -12.23 -21.71 -23.51
C HIS A 566 -13.35 -22.44 -22.76
N GLY A 567 -13.01 -23.60 -22.15
CA GLY A 567 -13.99 -24.42 -21.45
C GLY A 567 -14.65 -23.74 -20.23
N ASP A 568 -13.96 -22.77 -19.62
CA ASP A 568 -14.51 -22.02 -18.49
C ASP A 568 -15.41 -20.83 -18.94
N TRP A 569 -15.45 -20.52 -20.24
CA TRP A 569 -16.26 -19.45 -20.87
C TRP A 569 -17.32 -20.06 -21.82
N SER A 570 -18.01 -21.11 -21.37
CA SER A 570 -19.03 -21.83 -22.17
C SER A 570 -18.52 -22.38 -23.52
N HIS A 571 -17.22 -22.71 -23.61
CA HIS A 571 -16.55 -23.19 -24.83
C HIS A 571 -16.57 -22.20 -26.01
N MET A 572 -16.76 -20.91 -25.70
CA MET A 572 -16.73 -19.85 -26.70
C MET A 572 -15.30 -19.55 -27.14
N ALA A 573 -15.15 -19.18 -28.41
CA ALA A 573 -13.90 -18.63 -28.93
C ALA A 573 -13.74 -17.16 -28.51
N THR A 574 -12.49 -16.67 -28.47
CA THR A 574 -12.21 -15.27 -28.10
C THR A 574 -12.94 -14.27 -29.03
N VAL A 575 -13.05 -14.58 -30.32
CA VAL A 575 -13.78 -13.74 -31.29
C VAL A 575 -15.29 -13.73 -31.01
N GLU A 576 -15.87 -14.86 -30.61
CA GLU A 576 -17.29 -14.94 -30.23
C GLU A 576 -17.57 -14.12 -28.98
N LEU A 577 -16.65 -14.10 -28.01
CA LEU A 577 -16.74 -13.24 -26.82
C LEU A 577 -16.71 -11.75 -27.21
N ALA A 578 -15.83 -11.36 -28.15
CA ALA A 578 -15.76 -9.99 -28.64
C ALA A 578 -17.05 -9.56 -29.37
N TYR A 579 -17.62 -10.45 -30.17
CA TYR A 579 -18.90 -10.24 -30.84
C TYR A 579 -20.04 -10.07 -29.81
N ASN A 580 -20.13 -10.96 -28.82
CA ASN A 580 -21.15 -10.87 -27.76
C ASN A 580 -20.99 -9.60 -26.89
N ALA A 581 -19.76 -9.08 -26.78
CA ALA A 581 -19.47 -7.84 -26.07
C ALA A 581 -19.83 -6.57 -26.88
N ASP A 582 -20.33 -6.72 -28.11
CA ASP A 582 -20.48 -5.64 -29.10
C ASP A 582 -19.20 -4.77 -29.17
N ASN A 583 -18.04 -5.43 -29.18
CA ASN A 583 -16.75 -4.76 -29.23
C ASN A 583 -16.28 -4.57 -30.67
N LYS A 584 -16.80 -3.52 -31.30
CA LYS A 584 -16.55 -3.20 -32.72
C LYS A 584 -15.08 -2.89 -33.00
N GLU A 585 -14.40 -2.20 -32.07
CA GLU A 585 -12.99 -1.84 -32.22
C GLU A 585 -12.12 -3.11 -32.22
N PHE A 586 -12.37 -4.04 -31.29
CA PHE A 586 -11.68 -5.34 -31.26
C PHE A 586 -11.93 -6.16 -32.53
N MET A 587 -13.17 -6.21 -33.01
CA MET A 587 -13.51 -6.94 -34.23
C MET A 587 -12.89 -6.30 -35.49
N ALA A 588 -12.76 -4.97 -35.52
CA ALA A 588 -12.15 -4.24 -36.63
C ALA A 588 -10.62 -4.38 -36.70
N HIS A 589 -9.97 -4.88 -35.63
CA HIS A 589 -8.53 -5.08 -35.61
C HIS A 589 -8.07 -6.00 -36.75
N ALA A 590 -6.90 -5.71 -37.32
CA ALA A 590 -6.38 -6.42 -38.49
C ALA A 590 -6.21 -7.93 -38.25
N ALA A 591 -5.88 -8.34 -37.01
CA ALA A 591 -5.81 -9.75 -36.64
C ALA A 591 -7.18 -10.43 -36.78
N CYS A 592 -8.24 -9.83 -36.25
CA CYS A 592 -9.60 -10.35 -36.34
C CYS A 592 -10.09 -10.40 -37.79
N GLN A 593 -9.84 -9.34 -38.58
CA GLN A 593 -10.22 -9.30 -39.99
C GLN A 593 -9.51 -10.37 -40.84
N LYS A 594 -8.20 -10.56 -40.62
CA LYS A 594 -7.43 -11.63 -41.27
C LYS A 594 -7.88 -13.02 -40.82
N TRP A 595 -8.18 -13.19 -39.53
CA TRP A 595 -8.72 -14.44 -38.99
C TRP A 595 -10.08 -14.77 -39.62
N VAL A 596 -11.03 -13.82 -39.68
CA VAL A 596 -12.34 -14.01 -40.33
C VAL A 596 -12.16 -14.36 -41.81
N THR A 597 -11.26 -13.65 -42.50
CA THR A 597 -10.94 -13.94 -43.92
C THR A 597 -10.40 -15.36 -44.09
N ARG A 598 -9.53 -15.81 -43.18
CA ARG A 598 -9.01 -17.19 -43.17
C ARG A 598 -10.10 -18.21 -42.91
N GLN A 599 -10.99 -17.96 -41.95
CA GLN A 599 -12.14 -18.84 -41.68
C GLN A 599 -13.11 -18.90 -42.87
N PHE A 600 -13.29 -17.78 -43.58
CA PHE A 600 -14.15 -17.71 -44.76
C PHE A 600 -13.61 -18.54 -45.93
N TYR A 601 -12.31 -18.45 -46.21
CA TYR A 601 -11.70 -19.19 -47.33
C TYR A 601 -11.26 -20.62 -46.97
N GLY A 602 -11.15 -20.97 -45.68
CA GLY A 602 -10.76 -22.30 -45.25
C GLY A 602 -9.34 -22.67 -45.71
N GLU A 603 -9.20 -23.83 -46.37
CA GLU A 603 -7.92 -24.31 -46.93
C GLU A 603 -7.57 -23.65 -48.27
N ILE A 604 -8.48 -22.86 -48.83
CA ILE A 604 -8.34 -22.24 -50.15
C ILE A 604 -7.67 -20.88 -49.97
N THR A 605 -6.57 -20.63 -50.67
CA THR A 605 -5.94 -19.31 -50.70
C THR A 605 -5.89 -18.82 -52.16
N PRO A 606 -6.75 -17.86 -52.54
CA PRO A 606 -6.72 -17.31 -53.89
C PRO A 606 -5.41 -16.54 -54.12
N ARG A 607 -4.73 -16.80 -55.23
CA ARG A 607 -3.48 -16.11 -55.58
C ARG A 607 -3.77 -14.66 -55.99
N GLU A 608 -3.02 -13.72 -55.41
CA GLU A 608 -2.95 -12.34 -55.89
C GLU A 608 -2.07 -12.30 -57.15
N ILE A 609 -2.71 -12.25 -58.32
CA ILE A 609 -2.00 -12.10 -59.60
C ILE A 609 -2.13 -10.65 -60.03
N SER A 610 -1.01 -9.95 -60.14
CA SER A 610 -0.93 -8.51 -60.44
C SER A 610 -0.93 -8.18 -61.94
N TRP A 611 -1.38 -9.10 -62.81
CA TRP A 611 -1.46 -8.84 -64.25
C TRP A 611 -2.74 -8.07 -64.58
N GLY A 612 -2.58 -6.77 -64.89
CA GLY A 612 -3.65 -5.77 -64.97
C GLY A 612 -4.90 -6.16 -65.77
N LEU A 613 -4.78 -6.89 -66.89
CA LEU A 613 -5.92 -7.32 -67.71
C LEU A 613 -6.70 -8.54 -67.16
N PHE A 614 -6.14 -9.28 -66.20
CA PHE A 614 -6.75 -10.45 -65.55
C PHE A 614 -6.94 -10.25 -64.04
N LYS A 615 -7.00 -9.00 -63.56
CA LYS A 615 -7.36 -8.67 -62.17
C LYS A 615 -8.85 -8.98 -61.95
N CYS A 616 -9.13 -10.26 -61.80
CA CYS A 616 -10.45 -10.80 -61.57
C CYS A 616 -10.79 -10.77 -60.08
N PRO A 617 -12.01 -10.41 -59.67
CA PRO A 617 -12.43 -10.53 -58.27
C PRO A 617 -12.31 -11.96 -57.76
N ASP A 618 -11.91 -12.14 -56.49
CA ASP A 618 -11.62 -13.47 -55.93
C ASP A 618 -12.83 -14.41 -55.96
N TYR A 619 -14.06 -13.88 -55.82
CA TYR A 619 -15.28 -14.69 -55.94
C TYR A 619 -15.41 -15.33 -57.33
N LEU A 620 -15.02 -14.64 -58.39
CA LEU A 620 -15.14 -15.14 -59.76
C LEU A 620 -14.05 -16.16 -60.07
N LYS A 621 -12.84 -15.98 -59.52
CA LYS A 621 -11.79 -17.00 -59.54
C LYS A 621 -12.28 -18.30 -58.90
N ILE A 622 -12.91 -18.21 -57.72
CA ILE A 622 -13.43 -19.38 -56.99
C ILE A 622 -14.55 -20.08 -57.77
N ILE A 623 -15.52 -19.33 -58.31
CA ILE A 623 -16.61 -19.90 -59.13
C ILE A 623 -16.06 -20.59 -60.38
N CYS A 624 -15.11 -19.97 -61.08
CA CYS A 624 -14.49 -20.58 -62.25
C CYS A 624 -13.68 -21.84 -61.89
N CYS A 625 -13.04 -21.87 -60.72
CA CYS A 625 -12.34 -23.04 -60.20
C CYS A 625 -13.31 -24.16 -59.76
N ALA A 626 -14.52 -23.82 -59.32
CA ALA A 626 -15.54 -24.81 -58.97
C ALA A 626 -16.12 -25.51 -60.22
N ILE A 627 -16.15 -24.82 -61.37
CA ILE A 627 -16.71 -25.33 -62.63
C ILE A 627 -15.63 -25.98 -63.51
N PHE A 628 -14.40 -25.47 -63.48
CA PHE A 628 -13.31 -25.91 -64.36
C PHE A 628 -12.06 -26.30 -63.55
N ILE A 629 -11.45 -27.44 -63.90
CA ILE A 629 -10.26 -27.98 -63.22
C ILE A 629 -9.00 -27.16 -63.55
N PHE A 630 -8.89 -26.66 -64.78
CA PHE A 630 -7.69 -25.93 -65.23
C PHE A 630 -7.43 -24.62 -64.47
N PRO A 631 -8.44 -23.76 -64.20
CA PRO A 631 -8.29 -22.59 -63.35
C PRO A 631 -7.79 -22.86 -61.92
N MET A 632 -8.08 -24.03 -61.33
CA MET A 632 -7.61 -24.39 -59.99
C MET A 632 -6.09 -24.38 -59.88
N TRP A 633 -5.38 -24.83 -60.93
CA TRP A 633 -3.91 -24.87 -60.93
C TRP A 633 -3.26 -23.48 -60.94
N PHE A 634 -3.97 -22.48 -61.48
CA PHE A 634 -3.46 -21.13 -61.65
C PHE A 634 -3.90 -20.17 -60.54
N TRP A 635 -5.14 -20.31 -60.03
CA TRP A 635 -5.76 -19.34 -59.12
C TRP A 635 -5.82 -19.76 -57.65
N ILE A 636 -5.69 -21.05 -57.32
CA ILE A 636 -5.87 -21.53 -55.94
C ILE A 636 -4.59 -22.20 -55.42
N ASN A 637 -4.18 -21.82 -54.22
CA ASN A 637 -3.26 -22.59 -53.41
C ASN A 637 -4.05 -23.29 -52.29
N PHE A 638 -3.81 -24.59 -52.11
CA PHE A 638 -4.27 -25.32 -50.93
C PHE A 638 -3.19 -25.21 -49.88
N SER A 639 -3.45 -24.45 -48.81
CA SER A 639 -2.53 -24.37 -47.68
C SER A 639 -3.07 -25.28 -46.57
N PRO A 640 -2.33 -26.32 -46.13
CA PRO A 640 -2.76 -27.14 -45.02
C PRO A 640 -2.84 -26.27 -43.75
N ILE A 641 -3.85 -26.54 -42.92
CA ILE A 641 -4.10 -25.83 -41.67
C ILE A 641 -2.84 -25.90 -40.78
N GLY A 642 -2.14 -24.76 -40.59
CA GLY A 642 -1.00 -24.67 -39.67
C GLY A 642 0.26 -23.98 -40.21
N GLN A 643 0.32 -23.58 -41.48
CA GLN A 643 1.43 -22.77 -42.01
C GLN A 643 0.94 -21.39 -42.47
N ALA A 644 1.65 -20.33 -42.05
CA ALA A 644 1.40 -18.98 -42.57
C ALA A 644 1.67 -18.92 -44.08
N PRO A 645 0.85 -18.18 -44.86
CA PRO A 645 1.25 -17.86 -46.23
C PRO A 645 2.56 -17.04 -46.20
N PRO A 646 3.47 -17.23 -47.17
CA PRO A 646 4.71 -16.47 -47.23
C PRO A 646 4.39 -14.96 -47.30
N ALA A 647 5.13 -14.17 -46.52
CA ALA A 647 4.96 -12.72 -46.46
C ALA A 647 5.00 -12.09 -47.87
N PRO A 648 4.21 -11.04 -48.15
CA PRO A 648 4.26 -10.36 -49.43
C PRO A 648 5.67 -9.84 -49.69
N LYS A 649 6.27 -10.27 -50.80
CA LYS A 649 7.57 -9.74 -51.24
C LYS A 649 7.43 -8.23 -51.41
N LYS A 650 8.19 -7.45 -50.63
CA LYS A 650 8.38 -6.02 -50.91
C LYS A 650 8.96 -5.90 -52.31
N SER A 651 8.17 -5.43 -53.27
CA SER A 651 8.65 -5.04 -54.59
C SER A 651 9.48 -3.76 -54.43
N ASN A 652 10.77 -3.89 -54.15
CA ASN A 652 11.72 -2.80 -54.34
C ASN A 652 12.19 -2.84 -55.80
N ASP A 653 11.41 -2.23 -56.71
CA ASP A 653 11.88 -1.90 -58.06
C ASP A 653 11.80 -0.38 -58.24
N LEU A 654 12.89 0.29 -57.85
CA LEU A 654 13.31 1.57 -58.41
C LEU A 654 14.66 1.31 -59.09
N PRO A 655 14.88 1.74 -60.35
CA PRO A 655 16.12 1.46 -61.04
C PRO A 655 17.20 2.38 -60.50
N ASN A 656 18.29 1.83 -59.97
CA ASN A 656 19.51 2.58 -59.73
C ASN A 656 20.66 1.96 -60.52
N ASP A 657 21.13 2.73 -61.49
CA ASP A 657 22.27 2.44 -62.33
C ASP A 657 23.58 2.41 -61.50
N GLY A 658 24.41 1.43 -61.81
CA GLY A 658 25.87 1.55 -61.76
C GLY A 658 26.56 1.60 -60.38
N LYS A 659 27.19 0.49 -59.99
CA LYS A 659 28.66 0.32 -60.01
C LYS A 659 29.10 -1.06 -59.50
N LYS A 660 30.16 -1.53 -60.13
CA LYS A 660 30.83 -2.84 -60.01
C LYS A 660 31.63 -3.04 -58.72
N ALA A 661 31.92 -4.32 -58.48
CA ALA A 661 32.98 -4.94 -57.66
C ALA A 661 32.76 -4.88 -56.14
N LEU A 662 32.98 -5.94 -55.36
CA LEU A 662 34.12 -6.87 -55.35
C LEU A 662 33.71 -8.24 -54.76
N GLU A 663 34.37 -9.28 -55.24
CA GLU A 663 34.34 -10.68 -54.80
C GLU A 663 34.62 -10.85 -53.29
N THR A 664 34.05 -11.88 -52.66
CA THR A 664 34.86 -12.99 -52.10
C THR A 664 33.98 -14.14 -51.62
N GLU A 665 34.41 -15.33 -52.02
CA GLU A 665 33.89 -16.64 -51.68
C GLU A 665 34.05 -16.96 -50.18
N THR A 666 33.15 -17.79 -49.64
CA THR A 666 33.54 -19.00 -48.91
C THR A 666 32.35 -19.97 -48.86
N LYS A 667 32.52 -21.08 -49.58
CA LYS A 667 31.77 -22.33 -49.41
C LYS A 667 32.29 -23.05 -48.17
N THR A 668 31.39 -23.64 -47.38
CA THR A 668 31.61 -24.99 -46.84
C THR A 668 30.28 -25.68 -46.59
N ASP A 669 30.26 -26.96 -46.99
CA ASP A 669 29.14 -27.87 -47.12
C ASP A 669 28.55 -28.40 -45.79
N GLY A 670 27.23 -28.59 -45.84
CA GLY A 670 26.42 -29.75 -45.39
C GLY A 670 26.85 -30.64 -44.21
N LYS A 671 25.90 -30.84 -43.29
CA LYS A 671 25.21 -32.14 -43.13
C LYS A 671 24.04 -32.07 -42.14
N ALA A 672 22.98 -32.78 -42.50
CA ALA A 672 21.76 -33.00 -41.73
C ALA A 672 21.97 -33.97 -40.56
N SER A 673 21.24 -33.74 -39.46
CA SER A 673 20.81 -34.81 -38.54
C SER A 673 19.56 -34.38 -37.77
N THR A 674 18.55 -35.22 -37.91
CA THR A 674 17.25 -35.28 -37.24
C THR A 674 17.35 -35.55 -35.72
N GLU A 675 16.24 -35.22 -35.04
CA GLU A 675 15.83 -35.64 -33.68
C GLU A 675 16.50 -34.98 -32.45
N ARG A 676 15.72 -34.12 -31.78
CA ARG A 676 15.16 -34.38 -30.42
C ARG A 676 14.30 -33.18 -29.98
N VAL A 677 13.02 -33.44 -29.74
CA VAL A 677 12.14 -32.54 -28.99
C VAL A 677 12.56 -32.62 -27.53
N SER A 678 13.22 -31.58 -27.03
CA SER A 678 13.45 -31.39 -25.60
C SER A 678 12.44 -30.39 -25.04
N GLU A 679 11.65 -30.87 -24.08
CA GLU A 679 10.77 -30.10 -23.21
C GLU A 679 11.50 -28.86 -22.65
N VAL A 680 11.02 -27.67 -22.99
CA VAL A 680 11.47 -26.43 -22.35
C VAL A 680 10.74 -26.29 -21.03
N ASN A 681 11.51 -26.52 -19.97
CA ASN A 681 11.19 -26.32 -18.58
C ASN A 681 11.06 -24.81 -18.31
N ILE A 682 9.84 -24.27 -18.34
CA ILE A 682 9.59 -22.86 -17.97
C ILE A 682 9.66 -22.75 -16.45
N ARG A 683 10.88 -22.50 -15.95
CA ARG A 683 11.08 -21.83 -14.66
C ARG A 683 10.56 -20.41 -14.81
N GLN A 684 9.48 -20.09 -14.12
CA GLN A 684 9.04 -18.71 -13.93
C GLN A 684 10.14 -17.96 -13.19
N GLY A 685 10.69 -16.94 -13.84
CA GLY A 685 11.70 -16.06 -13.28
C GLY A 685 11.63 -14.69 -13.95
N PHE A 686 11.37 -13.68 -13.13
CA PHE A 686 11.84 -12.30 -13.22
C PHE A 686 11.63 -11.52 -14.53
N ILE A 687 10.79 -10.48 -14.44
CA ILE A 687 10.89 -9.29 -15.29
C ILE A 687 11.89 -8.34 -14.61
N PRO A 688 13.10 -8.11 -15.15
CA PRO A 688 13.89 -6.96 -14.75
C PRO A 688 13.31 -5.73 -15.46
N VAL A 689 12.98 -4.72 -14.65
CA VAL A 689 12.85 -3.33 -15.10
C VAL A 689 14.20 -2.93 -15.67
N LEU A 690 14.23 -2.49 -16.93
CA LEU A 690 15.37 -1.78 -17.49
C LEU A 690 14.98 -0.32 -17.62
N ASP A 691 15.70 0.51 -16.88
CA ASP A 691 15.82 1.96 -17.08
C ASP A 691 16.46 2.25 -18.44
N GLU A 692 15.80 3.11 -19.23
CA GLU A 692 16.37 4.29 -19.92
C GLU A 692 15.23 5.11 -20.56
#